data_AF-A0A2D9M8L9-F1
#
_entry.id   AF-A0A2D9M8L9-F1
#
_cell.length_a   1.000
_cell.length_b   1.000
_cell.length_c   1.000
_cell.angle_alpha   90.00
_cell.angle_beta   90.00
_cell.angle_gamma   90.00
#
_symmetry.space_group_name_H-M   'P 1'
#
loop_
_entity.id
_entity.type
_entity.pdbx_description
1 polymer ?
#
loop_
_entity_poly.entity_id
_entity_poly.type
_entity_poly.pdbx_seq_one_letter_code
_entity_poly.pdbx_strand_id
1 'polypeptide(L)'
;MVKNAKESLFKETQKVIDELTEELNSDDLLVRVVAGGNVRSVKAQEARDEVKELEGSVEDLEDKVAQTEEWLAEISKKTPTGKTARLSYNDINKGYKEIWGEDLPVAANQTAKDRDKALSDTEKGKLFRDGKNQIRTMELRVEDESERIVTLGEEADAADADVAARRKTLEDRLADAPDLDSATEQDVAKWMVGTRDIDESLRFGDRARKSIAAVESTVSGQDATEQAGHLGINKLLDEVEKAAEVGKFAGELGGRETIRPEADTLTPEERIREGLREPDDLTVESPAELGEVPPGERAVAPPDLEAAAIEGVTPSETLPITERALAEAEFGVPAPASGQNQGGGDPADPDLTSRLSDIGAAFNIADQFGYRFFLYEPGTETARQDMMIEHPETGEQINVLEFITEKNITNPAEIQNYFKQTEWFNETTVAMQNFDLAWDAAGPFDEWDNLTPRREELIKTEKDYILEQLEVLGISDKVDEAKVNELAAFVKRSDMDTGAIRDYLSDVESGIDFQSYIAEAEEGLLATYKQSLETTAAQYMVDISADDMNMFVEGLYDADDPAAQLSLFKNHFRNAAKERFPTLSGVIDQGMTPQQYFAPYSQRISKLLERPVDSMSERDSGIFDQIAAGMPDDKFGQRTMTFSEMNKYVRGLDEWQYTKNANDEARKTADNIGRMFGFVA
;
A
#
# COMPACT_ATOMS: atom_id res chain seq x y z
N MET A 1 24.55 -22.20 -5.49
CA MET A 1 24.79 -22.38 -6.94
C MET A 1 23.55 -22.91 -7.64
N VAL A 2 23.19 -24.20 -7.55
CA VAL A 2 21.94 -24.73 -8.16
C VAL A 2 20.71 -23.96 -7.67
N LYS A 3 20.61 -23.67 -6.36
CA LYS A 3 19.55 -22.83 -5.79
C LYS A 3 19.51 -21.43 -6.44
N ASN A 4 20.65 -20.73 -6.49
CA ASN A 4 20.75 -19.39 -7.10
C ASN A 4 20.44 -19.39 -8.60
N ALA A 5 20.80 -20.44 -9.33
CA ALA A 5 20.45 -20.59 -10.75
C ALA A 5 18.94 -20.77 -10.93
N LYS A 6 18.29 -21.59 -10.10
CA LYS A 6 16.81 -21.73 -10.08
C LYS A 6 16.13 -20.40 -9.77
N GLU A 7 16.66 -19.65 -8.79
CA GLU A 7 16.09 -18.38 -8.35
C GLU A 7 16.26 -17.26 -9.39
N SER A 8 17.40 -17.23 -10.10
CA SER A 8 17.61 -16.30 -11.21
C SER A 8 16.69 -16.59 -12.39
N LEU A 9 16.48 -17.87 -12.72
CA LEU A 9 15.61 -18.26 -13.82
C LEU A 9 14.14 -17.97 -13.50
N PHE A 10 13.70 -18.25 -12.27
CA PHE A 10 12.34 -17.95 -11.82
C PHE A 10 12.03 -16.45 -11.92
N LYS A 11 12.98 -15.58 -11.57
CA LYS A 11 12.84 -14.13 -11.73
C LYS A 11 12.71 -13.70 -13.19
N GLU A 12 13.51 -14.30 -14.08
CA GLU A 12 13.46 -13.97 -15.52
C GLU A 12 12.15 -14.46 -16.17
N THR A 13 11.69 -15.67 -15.82
CA THR A 13 10.40 -16.20 -16.28
C THR A 13 9.24 -15.36 -15.77
N GLN A 14 9.27 -14.93 -14.50
CA GLN A 14 8.23 -14.09 -13.93
C GLN A 14 8.16 -12.72 -14.62
N LYS A 15 9.32 -12.13 -14.92
CA LYS A 15 9.41 -10.87 -15.68
C LYS A 15 8.75 -10.97 -17.06
N VAL A 16 9.02 -12.05 -17.81
CA VAL A 16 8.39 -12.27 -19.13
C VAL A 16 6.88 -12.49 -19.01
N ILE A 17 6.41 -13.19 -17.96
CA ILE A 17 4.98 -13.37 -17.70
C ILE A 17 4.31 -12.02 -17.41
N ASP A 18 4.95 -11.17 -16.62
CA ASP A 18 4.43 -9.85 -16.24
C ASP A 18 4.35 -8.93 -17.48
N GLU A 19 5.42 -8.90 -18.31
CA GLU A 19 5.45 -8.15 -19.58
C GLU A 19 4.35 -8.61 -20.57
N LEU A 20 4.14 -9.92 -20.71
CA LEU A 20 3.08 -10.47 -21.56
C LEU A 20 1.68 -10.19 -21.01
N THR A 21 1.52 -10.18 -19.70
CA THR A 21 0.25 -9.86 -19.03
C THR A 21 -0.09 -8.40 -19.21
N GLU A 22 0.90 -7.51 -19.13
CA GLU A 22 0.75 -6.09 -19.42
C GLU A 22 0.39 -5.83 -20.89
N GLU A 23 1.05 -6.50 -21.84
CA GLU A 23 0.76 -6.36 -23.27
C GLU A 23 -0.66 -6.90 -23.62
N LEU A 24 -1.10 -8.00 -23.00
CA LEU A 24 -2.44 -8.58 -23.18
C LEU A 24 -3.55 -7.73 -22.55
N ASN A 25 -3.25 -6.98 -21.48
CA ASN A 25 -4.19 -6.10 -20.79
C ASN A 25 -4.24 -4.69 -21.40
N SER A 26 -3.32 -4.35 -22.31
CA SER A 26 -3.38 -3.08 -23.04
C SER A 26 -4.59 -3.04 -24.00
N ASP A 27 -5.44 -2.02 -23.87
CA ASP A 27 -6.69 -1.85 -24.61
C ASP A 27 -6.52 -1.72 -26.15
N ASP A 28 -5.28 -1.64 -26.64
CA ASP A 28 -4.94 -1.50 -28.06
C ASP A 28 -5.21 -2.79 -28.88
N LEU A 29 -5.48 -3.93 -28.22
CA LEU A 29 -5.92 -5.18 -28.85
C LEU A 29 -7.45 -5.30 -29.03
N LEU A 30 -8.24 -4.37 -28.49
CA LEU A 30 -9.71 -4.47 -28.46
C LEU A 30 -10.45 -3.57 -29.47
N VAL A 31 -9.76 -3.01 -30.47
CA VAL A 31 -10.39 -2.20 -31.52
C VAL A 31 -10.30 -2.83 -32.93
N ARG A 32 -11.47 -3.32 -33.40
CA ARG A 32 -11.91 -3.76 -34.76
C ARG A 32 -11.64 -5.24 -35.13
N VAL A 33 -12.59 -6.03 -35.65
CA VAL A 33 -13.71 -5.77 -36.58
C VAL A 33 -14.89 -6.75 -36.34
N VAL A 34 -16.12 -6.23 -36.28
CA VAL A 34 -17.34 -6.98 -36.62
C VAL A 34 -17.41 -7.12 -38.14
N ALA A 35 -16.99 -8.27 -38.67
CA ALA A 35 -17.39 -8.82 -39.97
C ALA A 35 -16.77 -10.22 -40.13
N GLY A 36 -17.64 -11.23 -40.11
CA GLY A 36 -17.36 -12.67 -40.19
C GLY A 36 -16.06 -13.13 -40.86
N GLY A 37 -15.30 -13.92 -40.11
CA GLY A 37 -14.29 -14.85 -40.63
C GLY A 37 -13.04 -14.91 -39.74
N ASN A 38 -12.80 -16.07 -39.12
CA ASN A 38 -11.63 -16.47 -38.34
C ASN A 38 -10.35 -15.63 -38.59
N VAL A 39 -9.96 -14.86 -37.58
CA VAL A 39 -8.62 -14.25 -37.47
C VAL A 39 -8.01 -14.70 -36.14
N ARG A 40 -6.96 -15.53 -36.19
CA ARG A 40 -6.00 -15.67 -35.07
C ARG A 40 -4.95 -14.59 -35.30
N SER A 41 -4.71 -13.71 -34.33
CA SER A 41 -3.67 -12.68 -34.44
C SER A 41 -2.31 -13.36 -34.52
N VAL A 42 -1.47 -12.92 -35.47
CA VAL A 42 -0.11 -13.46 -35.69
C VAL A 42 0.74 -13.29 -34.42
N LYS A 43 0.55 -12.18 -33.69
CA LYS A 43 1.23 -11.90 -32.42
C LYS A 43 0.91 -12.89 -31.29
N ALA A 44 -0.34 -13.37 -31.19
CA ALA A 44 -0.69 -14.37 -30.18
C ALA A 44 -0.09 -15.76 -30.51
N GLN A 45 0.26 -16.00 -31.78
CA GLN A 45 0.98 -17.21 -32.17
C GLN A 45 2.48 -17.06 -31.89
N GLU A 46 3.08 -15.89 -32.16
CA GLU A 46 4.48 -15.58 -31.82
C GLU A 46 4.72 -15.68 -30.31
N ALA A 47 3.87 -15.06 -29.48
CA ALA A 47 3.97 -15.18 -28.01
C ALA A 47 3.82 -16.63 -27.51
N ARG A 48 2.97 -17.43 -28.16
CA ARG A 48 2.84 -18.87 -27.84
C ARG A 48 4.07 -19.68 -28.24
N ASP A 49 4.71 -19.32 -29.35
CA ASP A 49 5.91 -19.99 -29.83
C ASP A 49 7.12 -19.63 -28.93
N GLU A 50 7.21 -18.38 -28.45
CA GLU A 50 8.21 -17.94 -27.45
C GLU A 50 8.02 -18.61 -26.08
N VAL A 51 6.80 -18.64 -25.55
CA VAL A 51 6.50 -19.37 -24.30
C VAL A 51 6.89 -20.84 -24.43
N LYS A 52 6.64 -21.46 -25.57
CA LYS A 52 6.98 -22.86 -25.83
C LYS A 52 8.48 -23.11 -25.96
N GLU A 53 9.25 -22.14 -26.45
CA GLU A 53 10.72 -22.18 -26.46
C GLU A 53 11.29 -22.03 -25.05
N LEU A 54 10.69 -21.17 -24.22
CA LEU A 54 11.04 -21.03 -22.81
C LEU A 54 10.69 -22.29 -22.00
N GLU A 55 9.52 -22.91 -22.24
CA GLU A 55 9.15 -24.20 -21.63
C GLU A 55 10.20 -25.29 -21.93
N GLY A 56 10.68 -25.37 -23.17
CA GLY A 56 11.75 -26.30 -23.56
C GLY A 56 13.09 -25.99 -22.88
N SER A 57 13.38 -24.72 -22.63
CA SER A 57 14.59 -24.28 -21.92
C SER A 57 14.53 -24.58 -20.42
N VAL A 58 13.34 -24.49 -19.82
CA VAL A 58 13.09 -24.88 -18.43
C VAL A 58 13.23 -26.39 -18.26
N GLU A 59 12.68 -27.20 -19.17
CA GLU A 59 12.78 -28.67 -19.14
C GLU A 59 14.25 -29.15 -19.21
N ASP A 60 15.08 -28.57 -20.10
CA ASP A 60 16.52 -28.87 -20.17
C ASP A 60 17.28 -28.50 -18.87
N LEU A 61 16.87 -27.41 -18.21
CA LEU A 61 17.47 -26.99 -16.95
C LEU A 61 17.05 -27.87 -15.78
N GLU A 62 15.78 -28.28 -15.72
CA GLU A 62 15.30 -29.24 -14.71
C GLU A 62 16.06 -30.58 -14.84
N ASP A 63 16.29 -31.05 -16.06
CA ASP A 63 17.10 -32.24 -16.32
C ASP A 63 18.56 -32.07 -15.87
N LYS A 64 19.20 -30.92 -16.15
CA LYS A 64 20.57 -30.63 -15.69
C LYS A 64 20.68 -30.53 -14.17
N VAL A 65 19.65 -29.99 -13.52
CA VAL A 65 19.54 -29.96 -12.06
C VAL A 65 19.43 -31.36 -11.50
N ALA A 66 18.53 -32.19 -12.05
CA ALA A 66 18.35 -33.57 -11.61
C ALA A 66 19.64 -34.39 -11.77
N GLN A 67 20.35 -34.22 -12.90
CA GLN A 67 21.66 -34.84 -13.13
C GLN A 67 22.71 -34.35 -12.12
N THR A 68 22.68 -33.08 -11.73
CA THR A 68 23.57 -32.52 -10.70
C THR A 68 23.29 -33.13 -9.33
N GLU A 69 22.02 -33.29 -8.96
CA GLU A 69 21.61 -33.91 -7.69
C GLU A 69 21.98 -35.40 -7.64
N GLU A 70 21.77 -36.13 -8.73
CA GLU A 70 22.17 -37.54 -8.85
C GLU A 70 23.69 -37.71 -8.75
N TRP A 71 24.46 -36.86 -9.45
CA TRP A 71 25.92 -36.86 -9.37
C TRP A 71 26.43 -36.56 -7.96
N LEU A 72 25.85 -35.57 -7.27
CA LEU A 72 26.17 -35.26 -5.87
C LEU A 72 25.82 -36.43 -4.93
N ALA A 73 24.69 -37.10 -5.16
CA ALA A 73 24.31 -38.29 -4.40
C ALA A 73 25.27 -39.47 -4.65
N GLU A 74 25.75 -39.66 -5.88
CA GLU A 74 26.74 -40.69 -6.21
C GLU A 74 28.09 -40.42 -5.54
N ILE A 75 28.52 -39.15 -5.51
CA ILE A 75 29.70 -38.69 -4.78
C ILE A 75 29.56 -38.96 -3.28
N SER A 76 28.40 -38.65 -2.71
CA SER A 76 28.10 -38.89 -1.30
C SER A 76 28.20 -40.39 -0.96
N LYS A 77 27.63 -41.26 -1.81
CA LYS A 77 27.70 -42.73 -1.66
C LYS A 77 29.13 -43.28 -1.75
N LYS A 78 30.00 -42.67 -2.56
CA LYS A 78 31.42 -43.07 -2.72
C LYS A 78 32.31 -42.61 -1.57
N THR A 79 31.81 -41.76 -0.68
CA THR A 79 32.56 -41.23 0.46
C THR A 79 32.30 -42.10 1.71
N PRO A 80 33.29 -42.84 2.24
CA PRO A 80 33.08 -43.70 3.41
C PRO A 80 32.71 -42.84 4.63
N THR A 81 31.57 -43.15 5.25
CA THR A 81 31.13 -42.55 6.51
C THR A 81 32.23 -42.65 7.55
N GLY A 82 32.78 -41.50 7.96
CA GLY A 82 33.82 -41.39 8.99
C GLY A 82 35.22 -40.96 8.51
N LYS A 83 35.45 -40.73 7.22
CA LYS A 83 36.64 -40.00 6.73
C LYS A 83 36.20 -38.92 5.74
N THR A 84 36.63 -37.68 5.98
CA THR A 84 36.45 -36.56 5.05
C THR A 84 37.22 -36.86 3.76
N ALA A 85 36.58 -37.53 2.79
CA ALA A 85 37.11 -37.56 1.44
C ALA A 85 37.02 -36.14 0.89
N ARG A 86 38.17 -35.49 0.71
CA ARG A 86 38.25 -34.21 0.01
C ARG A 86 38.16 -34.50 -1.48
N LEU A 87 37.04 -34.15 -2.10
CA LEU A 87 36.97 -34.06 -3.55
C LEU A 87 37.95 -32.98 -4.00
N SER A 88 38.77 -33.27 -5.00
CA SER A 88 39.62 -32.24 -5.58
C SER A 88 38.77 -31.30 -6.42
N TYR A 89 39.18 -30.03 -6.55
CA TYR A 89 38.54 -29.08 -7.46
C TYR A 89 38.41 -29.64 -8.89
N ASN A 90 39.39 -30.43 -9.34
CA ASN A 90 39.35 -31.06 -10.67
C ASN A 90 38.22 -32.08 -10.79
N ASP A 91 37.89 -32.81 -9.73
CA ASP A 91 36.77 -33.76 -9.72
C ASP A 91 35.44 -33.01 -9.78
N ILE A 92 35.35 -31.86 -9.08
CA ILE A 92 34.16 -31.01 -9.06
C ILE A 92 33.96 -30.32 -10.42
N ASN A 93 35.03 -29.74 -10.98
CA ASN A 93 34.97 -29.09 -12.28
C ASN A 93 34.67 -30.07 -13.40
N LYS A 94 35.20 -31.30 -13.32
CA LYS A 94 34.92 -32.34 -14.30
C LYS A 94 33.44 -32.73 -14.30
N GLY A 95 32.84 -32.98 -13.14
CA GLY A 95 31.41 -33.32 -13.07
C GLY A 95 30.50 -32.15 -13.44
N TYR A 96 30.86 -30.93 -13.06
CA TYR A 96 30.15 -29.73 -13.51
C TYR A 96 30.19 -29.58 -15.03
N LYS A 97 31.38 -29.73 -15.64
CA LYS A 97 31.55 -29.66 -17.09
C LYS A 97 30.84 -30.77 -17.87
N GLU A 98 30.75 -31.97 -17.29
CA GLU A 98 30.00 -33.09 -17.89
C GLU A 98 28.48 -32.82 -17.93
N ILE A 99 27.93 -32.08 -16.96
CA ILE A 99 26.49 -31.80 -16.85
C ILE A 99 26.11 -30.49 -17.54
N TRP A 100 26.94 -29.45 -17.38
CA TRP A 100 26.64 -28.09 -17.82
C TRP A 100 27.37 -27.69 -19.11
N GLY A 101 28.31 -28.50 -19.61
CA GLY A 101 29.06 -28.24 -20.84
C GLY A 101 30.17 -27.18 -20.73
N GLU A 102 30.28 -26.52 -19.58
CA GLU A 102 31.17 -25.37 -19.35
C GLU A 102 32.06 -25.56 -18.10
N ASP A 103 33.15 -24.78 -18.01
CA ASP A 103 34.00 -24.77 -16.82
C ASP A 103 33.36 -23.95 -15.68
N LEU A 104 33.68 -24.29 -14.42
CA LEU A 104 33.21 -23.55 -13.24
C LEU A 104 33.58 -22.06 -13.34
N PRO A 105 32.64 -21.12 -13.04
CA PRO A 105 32.89 -19.69 -13.09
C PRO A 105 34.11 -19.22 -12.27
N VAL A 106 34.86 -18.26 -12.81
CA VAL A 106 36.15 -17.77 -12.28
C VAL A 106 36.04 -17.21 -10.85
N ALA A 107 34.91 -16.62 -10.46
CA ALA A 107 34.69 -16.12 -9.10
C ALA A 107 34.76 -17.24 -8.04
N ALA A 108 34.23 -18.42 -8.33
CA ALA A 108 34.30 -19.59 -7.44
C ALA A 108 35.72 -20.19 -7.38
N ASN A 109 36.50 -20.02 -8.47
CA ASN A 109 37.89 -20.49 -8.60
C ASN A 109 38.83 -19.71 -7.65
N GLN A 110 38.59 -18.42 -7.45
CA GLN A 110 39.43 -17.57 -6.61
C GLN A 110 39.17 -17.81 -5.12
N THR A 111 37.90 -17.86 -4.69
CA THR A 111 37.51 -18.12 -3.29
C THR A 111 37.99 -19.49 -2.78
N ALA A 112 37.97 -20.53 -3.63
CA ALA A 112 38.46 -21.86 -3.27
C ALA A 112 39.99 -21.88 -3.07
N LYS A 113 40.74 -21.15 -3.91
CA LYS A 113 42.20 -21.02 -3.81
C LYS A 113 42.63 -20.22 -2.59
N ASP A 114 41.91 -19.14 -2.28
CA ASP A 114 42.22 -18.29 -1.14
C ASP A 114 41.94 -18.99 0.19
N ARG A 115 40.91 -19.83 0.24
CA ARG A 115 40.56 -20.63 1.42
C ARG A 115 41.55 -21.78 1.70
N ASP A 116 42.15 -22.38 0.68
CA ASP A 116 43.17 -23.43 0.85
C ASP A 116 44.54 -22.85 1.29
N LYS A 117 44.79 -21.57 0.97
CA LYS A 117 46.02 -20.84 1.34
C LYS A 117 46.00 -20.30 2.78
N ALA A 118 44.82 -20.08 3.37
CA ALA A 118 44.66 -19.33 4.62
C ALA A 118 44.71 -20.15 5.93
N LEU A 119 44.98 -21.46 5.92
CA LEU A 119 44.83 -22.30 7.12
C LEU A 119 46.14 -22.90 7.65
N SER A 120 46.76 -22.26 8.66
CA SER A 120 47.86 -22.82 9.44
C SER A 120 47.38 -23.85 10.48
N ASP A 121 48.20 -24.86 10.79
CA ASP A 121 47.80 -25.98 11.68
C ASP A 121 47.58 -25.58 13.16
N THR A 122 48.07 -24.41 13.56
CA THR A 122 47.98 -23.92 14.95
C THR A 122 46.65 -23.22 15.24
N GLU A 123 46.03 -22.57 14.26
CA GLU A 123 44.71 -21.93 14.38
C GLU A 123 43.56 -22.94 14.38
N LYS A 124 43.77 -24.11 13.74
CA LYS A 124 42.81 -25.22 13.69
C LYS A 124 42.47 -25.77 15.07
N GLY A 125 43.42 -25.78 16.01
CA GLY A 125 43.20 -26.36 17.35
C GLY A 125 42.42 -25.47 18.32
N LYS A 126 42.43 -24.14 18.11
CA LYS A 126 41.77 -23.17 18.99
C LYS A 126 40.32 -22.94 18.57
N LEU A 127 40.08 -22.75 17.27
CA LEU A 127 38.75 -22.68 16.66
C LEU A 127 37.91 -23.95 16.91
N PHE A 128 38.55 -25.13 16.94
CA PHE A 128 37.84 -26.40 17.18
C PHE A 128 37.28 -26.55 18.60
N ARG A 129 37.85 -25.83 19.59
CA ARG A 129 37.44 -25.93 20.99
C ARG A 129 36.34 -24.93 21.33
N ASP A 130 36.45 -23.72 20.80
CA ASP A 130 35.43 -22.67 20.97
C ASP A 130 34.21 -22.93 20.09
N GLY A 131 34.42 -23.43 18.86
CA GLY A 131 33.34 -23.88 17.98
C GLY A 131 32.52 -25.03 18.56
N LYS A 132 33.11 -25.96 19.32
CA LYS A 132 32.36 -27.10 19.89
C LYS A 132 31.35 -26.69 20.97
N ASN A 133 31.64 -25.61 21.71
CA ASN A 133 30.72 -25.09 22.72
C ASN A 133 29.65 -24.18 22.10
N GLN A 134 29.98 -23.40 21.07
CA GLN A 134 28.98 -22.65 20.30
C GLN A 134 28.04 -23.58 19.52
N ILE A 135 28.58 -24.63 18.88
CA ILE A 135 27.80 -25.65 18.18
C ILE A 135 26.83 -26.34 19.13
N ARG A 136 27.23 -26.68 20.36
CA ARG A 136 26.31 -27.34 21.32
C ARG A 136 25.17 -26.44 21.79
N THR A 137 25.41 -25.13 21.91
CA THR A 137 24.38 -24.15 22.27
C THR A 137 23.46 -23.84 21.07
N MET A 138 24.02 -23.85 19.85
CA MET A 138 23.25 -23.73 18.62
C MET A 138 22.45 -25.00 18.33
N GLU A 139 22.99 -26.20 18.57
CA GLU A 139 22.30 -27.49 18.42
C GLU A 139 21.05 -27.54 19.29
N LEU A 140 21.12 -27.13 20.57
CA LEU A 140 19.94 -27.09 21.45
C LEU A 140 18.88 -26.07 21.01
N ARG A 141 19.30 -24.96 20.37
CA ARG A 141 18.38 -23.92 19.88
C ARG A 141 17.76 -24.29 18.53
N VAL A 142 18.53 -24.95 17.68
CA VAL A 142 18.09 -25.52 16.40
C VAL A 142 17.15 -26.70 16.64
N GLU A 143 17.37 -27.52 17.68
CA GLU A 143 16.46 -28.63 18.00
C GLU A 143 15.07 -28.11 18.42
N ASP A 144 15.01 -27.08 19.27
CA ASP A 144 13.77 -26.41 19.70
C ASP A 144 13.08 -25.63 18.56
N GLU A 145 13.85 -24.94 17.71
CA GLU A 145 13.33 -24.26 16.51
C GLU A 145 12.92 -25.26 15.42
N SER A 146 13.56 -26.43 15.32
CA SER A 146 13.21 -27.47 14.34
C SER A 146 11.91 -28.19 14.68
N GLU A 147 11.63 -28.48 15.96
CA GLU A 147 10.32 -29.02 16.37
C GLU A 147 9.19 -28.03 16.06
N ARG A 148 9.47 -26.72 16.20
CA ARG A 148 8.53 -25.65 15.88
C ARG A 148 8.31 -25.49 14.38
N ILE A 149 9.36 -25.62 13.56
CA ILE A 149 9.26 -25.61 12.09
C ILE A 149 8.51 -26.85 11.59
N VAL A 150 8.73 -28.03 12.18
CA VAL A 150 7.97 -29.24 11.83
C VAL A 150 6.48 -29.07 12.14
N THR A 151 6.15 -28.46 13.28
CA THR A 151 4.75 -28.15 13.63
C THR A 151 4.12 -27.17 12.64
N LEU A 152 4.85 -26.13 12.23
CA LEU A 152 4.40 -25.17 11.21
C LEU A 152 4.25 -25.81 9.82
N GLY A 153 5.11 -26.77 9.48
CA GLY A 153 4.99 -27.56 8.24
C GLY A 153 3.75 -28.46 8.24
N GLU A 154 3.44 -29.13 9.36
CA GLU A 154 2.20 -29.92 9.51
C GLU A 154 0.94 -29.03 9.43
N GLU A 155 1.00 -27.81 9.95
CA GLU A 155 -0.07 -26.80 9.82
C GLU A 155 -0.21 -26.28 8.39
N ALA A 156 0.90 -26.09 7.66
CA ALA A 156 0.89 -25.71 6.25
C ALA A 156 0.30 -26.82 5.36
N ASP A 157 0.67 -28.08 5.58
CA ASP A 157 0.11 -29.23 4.87
C ASP A 157 -1.40 -29.37 5.12
N ALA A 158 -1.85 -29.09 6.35
CA ALA A 158 -3.28 -29.06 6.68
C ALA A 158 -4.02 -27.90 5.99
N ALA A 159 -3.39 -26.72 5.89
CA ALA A 159 -3.92 -25.58 5.16
C ALA A 159 -4.02 -25.85 3.65
N ASP A 160 -3.03 -26.52 3.05
CA ASP A 160 -3.05 -26.90 1.64
C ASP A 160 -4.15 -27.94 1.33
N ALA A 161 -4.37 -28.90 2.24
CA ALA A 161 -5.48 -29.84 2.13
C ALA A 161 -6.86 -29.15 2.20
N ASP A 162 -7.02 -28.15 3.06
CA ASP A 162 -8.26 -27.36 3.17
C ASP A 162 -8.47 -26.47 1.93
N VAL A 163 -7.42 -25.80 1.43
CA VAL A 163 -7.48 -25.03 0.18
C VAL A 163 -7.84 -25.94 -1.01
N ALA A 164 -7.23 -27.13 -1.11
CA ALA A 164 -7.55 -28.08 -2.17
C ALA A 164 -9.00 -28.57 -2.09
N ALA A 165 -9.52 -28.82 -0.89
CA ALA A 165 -10.91 -29.19 -0.67
C ALA A 165 -11.88 -28.06 -1.07
N ARG A 166 -11.55 -26.80 -0.76
CA ARG A 166 -12.35 -25.62 -1.11
C ARG A 166 -12.30 -25.30 -2.60
N ARG A 167 -11.14 -25.45 -3.25
CA ARG A 167 -10.99 -25.35 -4.70
C ARG A 167 -11.87 -26.38 -5.41
N LYS A 168 -11.82 -27.63 -4.95
CA LYS A 168 -12.69 -28.69 -5.47
C LYS A 168 -14.18 -28.36 -5.27
N THR A 169 -14.54 -27.81 -4.11
CA THR A 169 -15.92 -27.36 -3.84
C THR A 169 -16.36 -26.23 -4.78
N LEU A 170 -15.45 -25.31 -5.13
CA LEU A 170 -15.71 -24.25 -6.10
C LEU A 170 -15.87 -24.82 -7.52
N GLU A 171 -15.01 -25.76 -7.92
CA GLU A 171 -15.09 -26.46 -9.21
C GLU A 171 -16.41 -27.23 -9.35
N ASP A 172 -16.81 -27.98 -8.31
CA ASP A 172 -18.08 -28.72 -8.28
C ASP A 172 -19.28 -27.74 -8.39
N ARG A 173 -19.22 -26.57 -7.74
CA ARG A 173 -20.27 -25.54 -7.83
C ARG A 173 -20.31 -24.81 -9.15
N LEU A 174 -19.16 -24.61 -9.79
CA LEU A 174 -19.08 -24.05 -11.14
C LEU A 174 -19.65 -25.02 -12.17
N ALA A 175 -19.50 -26.33 -11.96
CA ALA A 175 -20.13 -27.36 -12.78
C ALA A 175 -21.67 -27.38 -12.61
N ASP A 176 -22.17 -27.02 -11.43
CA ASP A 176 -23.60 -26.89 -11.11
C ASP A 176 -24.17 -25.48 -11.43
N ALA A 177 -23.47 -24.68 -12.24
CA ALA A 177 -23.99 -23.38 -12.67
C ALA A 177 -25.35 -23.53 -13.38
N PRO A 178 -26.37 -22.74 -12.99
CA PRO A 178 -27.69 -22.87 -13.59
C PRO A 178 -27.63 -22.46 -15.07
N ASP A 179 -28.30 -23.23 -15.93
CA ASP A 179 -28.38 -22.95 -17.37
C ASP A 179 -29.02 -21.58 -17.59
N LEU A 180 -28.24 -20.63 -18.11
CA LEU A 180 -28.61 -19.22 -18.25
C LEU A 180 -29.86 -19.00 -19.12
N ASP A 181 -30.19 -19.94 -20.01
CA ASP A 181 -31.39 -19.87 -20.85
C ASP A 181 -32.67 -20.27 -20.10
N SER A 182 -32.56 -20.88 -18.91
CA SER A 182 -33.68 -21.40 -18.14
C SER A 182 -33.71 -20.99 -16.66
N ALA A 183 -32.62 -20.40 -16.16
CA ALA A 183 -32.48 -19.96 -14.78
C ALA A 183 -33.30 -18.69 -14.50
N THR A 184 -33.95 -18.63 -13.33
CA THR A 184 -34.51 -17.37 -12.85
C THR A 184 -33.41 -16.49 -12.27
N GLU A 185 -33.66 -15.17 -12.22
CA GLU A 185 -32.75 -14.20 -11.60
C GLU A 185 -32.42 -14.57 -10.13
N GLN A 186 -33.38 -15.21 -9.43
CA GLN A 186 -33.19 -15.70 -8.07
C GLN A 186 -32.26 -16.93 -7.99
N ASP A 187 -32.28 -17.81 -9.00
CA ASP A 187 -31.39 -18.98 -9.09
C ASP A 187 -29.94 -18.54 -9.34
N VAL A 188 -29.75 -17.55 -10.22
CA VAL A 188 -28.43 -16.97 -10.52
C VAL A 188 -27.89 -16.21 -9.30
N ALA A 189 -28.72 -15.41 -8.62
CA ALA A 189 -28.32 -14.70 -7.40
C ALA A 189 -27.92 -15.65 -6.27
N LYS A 190 -28.68 -16.73 -6.05
CA LYS A 190 -28.37 -17.73 -5.02
C LYS A 190 -27.09 -18.51 -5.33
N TRP A 191 -26.84 -18.80 -6.60
CA TRP A 191 -25.60 -19.42 -7.05
C TRP A 191 -24.39 -18.50 -6.82
N MET A 192 -24.49 -17.22 -7.21
CA MET A 192 -23.44 -16.20 -7.07
C MET A 192 -23.04 -15.91 -5.61
N VAL A 193 -24.00 -15.84 -4.69
CA VAL A 193 -23.71 -15.57 -3.27
C VAL A 193 -22.80 -16.64 -2.69
N GLY A 194 -23.10 -17.92 -2.90
CA GLY A 194 -22.27 -18.97 -2.31
C GLY A 194 -20.96 -19.25 -3.05
N THR A 195 -20.76 -18.79 -4.30
CA THR A 195 -19.44 -18.83 -4.95
C THR A 195 -18.52 -17.72 -4.44
N ARG A 196 -19.08 -16.56 -4.06
CA ARG A 196 -18.33 -15.43 -3.49
C ARG A 196 -17.71 -15.76 -2.13
N ASP A 197 -18.46 -16.42 -1.26
CA ASP A 197 -17.98 -16.81 0.08
C ASP A 197 -16.77 -17.76 0.01
N ILE A 198 -16.71 -18.63 -1.02
CA ILE A 198 -15.61 -19.58 -1.23
C ILE A 198 -14.37 -18.87 -1.80
N ASP A 199 -14.55 -17.90 -2.71
CA ASP A 199 -13.46 -17.12 -3.30
C ASP A 199 -12.75 -16.23 -2.26
N GLU A 200 -13.51 -15.52 -1.41
CA GLU A 200 -12.93 -14.70 -0.34
C GLU A 200 -12.12 -15.54 0.67
N SER A 201 -12.58 -16.77 0.93
CA SER A 201 -11.90 -17.72 1.81
C SER A 201 -10.62 -18.31 1.20
N LEU A 202 -10.55 -18.48 -0.13
CA LEU A 202 -9.34 -18.91 -0.85
C LEU A 202 -8.27 -17.80 -0.85
N ARG A 203 -8.67 -16.55 -1.08
CA ARG A 203 -7.78 -15.37 -1.02
C ARG A 203 -7.16 -15.15 0.37
N PHE A 204 -7.86 -15.57 1.43
CA PHE A 204 -7.31 -15.53 2.78
C PHE A 204 -6.24 -16.63 3.00
N GLY A 205 -6.49 -17.86 2.52
CA GLY A 205 -5.51 -18.94 2.54
C GLY A 205 -4.23 -18.60 1.77
N ASP A 206 -4.35 -17.93 0.62
CA ASP A 206 -3.20 -17.45 -0.16
C ASP A 206 -2.34 -16.42 0.58
N ARG A 207 -2.96 -15.53 1.36
CA ARG A 207 -2.23 -14.55 2.18
C ARG A 207 -1.46 -15.22 3.32
N ALA A 208 -2.08 -16.18 4.00
CA ALA A 208 -1.41 -16.96 5.05
C ALA A 208 -0.20 -17.74 4.50
N ARG A 209 -0.33 -18.33 3.30
CA ARG A 209 0.78 -19.03 2.62
C ARG A 209 1.95 -18.11 2.30
N LYS A 210 1.67 -16.90 1.78
CA LYS A 210 2.71 -15.90 1.50
C LYS A 210 3.46 -15.47 2.77
N SER A 211 2.75 -15.30 3.89
CA SER A 211 3.36 -14.96 5.17
C SER A 211 4.22 -16.10 5.73
N ILE A 212 3.77 -17.35 5.67
CA ILE A 212 4.54 -18.52 6.11
C ILE A 212 5.80 -18.70 5.25
N ALA A 213 5.69 -18.60 3.93
CA ALA A 213 6.82 -18.70 3.01
C ALA A 213 7.88 -17.60 3.24
N ALA A 214 7.46 -16.38 3.60
CA ALA A 214 8.36 -15.28 3.97
C ALA A 214 9.10 -15.54 5.30
N VAL A 215 8.44 -16.20 6.26
CA VAL A 215 9.07 -16.62 7.53
C VAL A 215 10.10 -17.73 7.26
N GLU A 216 9.75 -18.74 6.47
CA GLU A 216 10.67 -19.83 6.10
C GLU A 216 11.89 -19.32 5.31
N SER A 217 11.69 -18.37 4.38
CA SER A 217 12.81 -17.77 3.64
C SER A 217 13.75 -17.00 4.56
N THR A 218 13.20 -16.26 5.54
CA THR A 218 13.95 -15.47 6.51
C THR A 218 14.75 -16.33 7.48
N VAL A 219 14.17 -17.45 7.95
CA VAL A 219 14.83 -18.40 8.86
C VAL A 219 15.89 -19.24 8.14
N SER A 220 15.74 -19.47 6.83
CA SER A 220 16.71 -20.22 6.02
C SER A 220 17.96 -19.42 5.58
N GLY A 221 18.00 -18.11 5.84
CA GLY A 221 19.12 -17.21 5.50
C GLY A 221 20.24 -17.24 6.56
N GLN A 222 21.43 -17.69 6.18
CA GLN A 222 22.56 -17.90 7.11
C GLN A 222 23.28 -16.60 7.56
N ASP A 223 22.83 -15.42 7.14
CA ASP A 223 23.42 -14.10 7.49
C ASP A 223 22.60 -13.29 8.51
N ALA A 224 21.60 -13.89 9.16
CA ALA A 224 20.71 -13.19 10.09
C ALA A 224 21.34 -12.74 11.44
N THR A 225 22.66 -12.87 11.63
CA THR A 225 23.29 -12.54 12.92
C THR A 225 23.88 -11.14 13.02
N GLU A 226 23.93 -10.34 11.94
CA GLU A 226 24.57 -9.01 12.00
C GLU A 226 23.65 -7.81 11.69
N GLN A 227 22.41 -8.02 11.21
CA GLN A 227 21.47 -6.90 10.89
C GLN A 227 20.05 -7.02 11.48
N ALA A 228 19.71 -8.06 12.23
CA ALA A 228 18.36 -8.20 12.80
C ALA A 228 18.25 -7.51 14.18
N GLY A 229 18.25 -6.17 14.18
CA GLY A 229 17.85 -5.35 15.32
C GLY A 229 16.34 -5.40 15.58
N HIS A 230 15.92 -6.33 16.43
CA HIS A 230 14.73 -6.34 17.31
C HIS A 230 13.28 -6.01 16.84
N LEU A 231 12.99 -5.53 15.62
CA LEU A 231 11.61 -5.13 15.25
C LEU A 231 10.91 -5.97 14.17
N GLY A 232 11.64 -6.62 13.25
CA GLY A 232 11.02 -7.32 12.11
C GLY A 232 10.38 -8.68 12.44
N ILE A 233 11.08 -9.54 13.18
CA ILE A 233 10.64 -10.92 13.44
C ILE A 233 9.44 -10.96 14.41
N ASN A 234 9.42 -10.09 15.43
CA ASN A 234 8.31 -10.03 16.37
C ASN A 234 7.01 -9.54 15.71
N LYS A 235 7.10 -8.63 14.73
CA LYS A 235 5.94 -8.15 13.96
C LYS A 235 5.34 -9.26 13.09
N LEU A 236 6.19 -10.04 12.43
CA LEU A 236 5.75 -11.19 11.62
C LEU A 236 5.19 -12.32 12.49
N LEU A 237 5.76 -12.57 13.67
CA LEU A 237 5.21 -13.53 14.63
C LEU A 237 3.86 -13.09 15.20
N ASP A 238 3.68 -11.80 15.50
CA ASP A 238 2.39 -11.21 15.91
C ASP A 238 1.32 -11.35 14.81
N GLU A 239 1.69 -11.22 13.53
CA GLU A 239 0.77 -11.38 12.39
C GLU A 239 0.36 -12.84 12.17
N VAL A 240 1.29 -13.78 12.36
CA VAL A 240 1.01 -15.23 12.30
C VAL A 240 0.14 -15.67 13.50
N GLU A 241 0.40 -15.18 14.70
CA GLU A 241 -0.39 -15.46 15.90
C GLU A 241 -1.82 -14.92 15.77
N LYS A 242 -1.99 -13.70 15.24
CA LYS A 242 -3.31 -13.13 14.90
C LYS A 242 -4.04 -13.94 13.83
N ALA A 243 -3.34 -14.44 12.81
CA ALA A 243 -3.95 -15.29 11.79
C ALA A 243 -4.39 -16.66 12.36
N ALA A 244 -3.60 -17.24 13.27
CA ALA A 244 -3.93 -18.49 13.95
C ALA A 244 -5.12 -18.35 14.92
N GLU A 245 -5.23 -17.24 15.66
CA GLU A 245 -6.37 -16.95 16.53
C GLU A 245 -7.68 -16.79 15.74
N VAL A 246 -7.63 -16.15 14.58
CA VAL A 246 -8.79 -16.01 13.68
C VAL A 246 -9.18 -17.35 13.05
N GLY A 247 -8.22 -18.20 12.69
CA GLY A 247 -8.46 -19.56 12.22
C GLY A 247 -9.12 -20.45 13.29
N LYS A 248 -8.72 -20.29 14.55
CA LYS A 248 -9.33 -20.99 15.70
C LYS A 248 -10.76 -20.52 15.98
N PHE A 249 -11.03 -19.23 15.84
CA PHE A 249 -12.37 -18.65 15.96
C PHE A 249 -13.31 -19.11 14.82
N ALA A 250 -12.79 -19.25 13.60
CA ALA A 250 -13.53 -19.82 12.46
C ALA A 250 -13.82 -21.33 12.62
N GLY A 251 -12.88 -22.09 13.20
CA GLY A 251 -13.08 -23.51 13.55
C GLY A 251 -14.12 -23.73 14.64
N GLU A 252 -14.22 -22.83 15.62
CA GLU A 252 -15.23 -22.88 16.69
C GLU A 252 -16.64 -22.50 16.19
N LEU A 253 -16.75 -21.68 15.14
CA LEU A 253 -18.01 -21.37 14.46
C LEU A 253 -18.48 -22.51 13.53
N GLY A 254 -17.55 -23.22 12.88
CA GLY A 254 -17.86 -24.39 12.05
C GLY A 254 -18.29 -25.65 12.83
N GLY A 255 -18.05 -25.71 14.14
CA GLY A 255 -18.36 -26.86 14.99
C GLY A 255 -19.79 -26.92 15.56
N ARG A 256 -20.65 -25.93 15.28
CA ARG A 256 -21.98 -25.81 15.93
C ARG A 256 -23.21 -26.13 15.08
N GLU A 257 -23.06 -26.57 13.84
CA GLU A 257 -24.19 -27.02 13.02
C GLU A 257 -24.15 -28.52 12.75
N THR A 258 -24.64 -29.30 13.72
CA THR A 258 -25.32 -30.57 13.42
C THR A 258 -26.67 -30.57 14.12
N ILE A 259 -27.61 -29.77 13.59
CA ILE A 259 -29.03 -29.90 13.91
C ILE A 259 -29.68 -30.81 12.86
N ARG A 260 -30.31 -31.88 13.36
CA ARG A 260 -31.07 -32.90 12.64
C ARG A 260 -32.25 -32.30 11.85
N PRO A 261 -32.67 -32.91 10.73
CA PRO A 261 -33.88 -32.52 10.03
C PRO A 261 -35.10 -33.24 10.62
N GLU A 262 -35.83 -32.60 11.52
CA GLU A 262 -37.18 -33.04 11.92
C GLU A 262 -38.07 -31.81 12.13
N ALA A 263 -38.66 -31.27 11.04
CA ALA A 263 -39.66 -30.21 11.14
C ALA A 263 -40.79 -30.30 10.08
N ASP A 264 -41.01 -31.47 9.47
CA ASP A 264 -42.06 -31.66 8.44
C ASP A 264 -43.24 -32.54 8.87
N THR A 265 -43.45 -32.77 10.17
CA THR A 265 -44.54 -33.64 10.66
C THR A 265 -45.44 -33.04 11.74
N LEU A 266 -45.44 -31.71 11.95
CA LEU A 266 -46.34 -31.12 12.93
C LEU A 266 -47.78 -31.09 12.41
N THR A 267 -48.68 -31.62 13.22
CA THR A 267 -50.12 -31.64 12.93
C THR A 267 -50.73 -30.24 13.14
N PRO A 268 -51.87 -29.92 12.49
CA PRO A 268 -52.53 -28.61 12.64
C PRO A 268 -52.85 -28.23 14.09
N GLU A 269 -53.02 -29.21 14.98
CA GLU A 269 -53.31 -29.01 16.41
C GLU A 269 -52.06 -28.57 17.21
N GLU A 270 -50.87 -28.95 16.75
CA GLU A 270 -49.60 -28.55 17.37
C GLU A 270 -49.21 -27.12 16.98
N ARG A 271 -49.51 -26.68 15.74
CA ARG A 271 -49.30 -25.28 15.31
C ARG A 271 -50.15 -24.28 16.11
N ILE A 272 -51.34 -24.68 16.57
CA ILE A 272 -52.22 -23.84 17.40
C ILE A 272 -51.71 -23.72 18.85
N ARG A 273 -50.99 -24.73 19.36
CA ARG A 273 -50.43 -24.71 20.73
C ARG A 273 -49.21 -23.78 20.84
N GLU A 274 -48.47 -23.56 19.75
CA GLU A 274 -47.25 -22.72 19.73
C GLU A 274 -47.49 -21.26 19.32
N GLY A 275 -48.75 -20.83 19.14
CA GLY A 275 -49.07 -19.39 19.04
C GLY A 275 -48.71 -18.71 17.72
N LEU A 276 -48.42 -19.47 16.65
CA LEU A 276 -48.22 -18.95 15.31
C LEU A 276 -49.58 -18.75 14.61
N ARG A 277 -50.06 -17.49 14.56
CA ARG A 277 -51.23 -17.08 13.77
C ARG A 277 -50.77 -16.41 12.47
N GLU A 278 -51.30 -16.88 11.34
CA GLU A 278 -51.22 -16.16 10.07
C GLU A 278 -52.35 -15.11 9.95
N PRO A 279 -52.13 -14.01 9.20
CA PRO A 279 -53.08 -12.91 9.10
C PRO A 279 -53.87 -13.02 7.79
N ASP A 280 -55.09 -13.55 7.84
CA ASP A 280 -56.12 -13.33 6.80
C ASP A 280 -57.46 -13.87 7.30
N ASP A 281 -58.22 -13.06 8.05
CA ASP A 281 -59.69 -13.08 8.04
C ASP A 281 -60.26 -11.99 8.96
N LEU A 282 -60.67 -10.86 8.37
CA LEU A 282 -61.59 -9.92 9.02
C LEU A 282 -62.63 -9.47 7.99
N THR A 283 -63.66 -10.30 7.81
CA THR A 283 -64.93 -9.89 7.21
C THR A 283 -65.66 -8.95 8.17
N VAL A 284 -65.96 -7.75 7.65
CA VAL A 284 -66.75 -6.69 8.29
C VAL A 284 -68.22 -7.12 8.38
N GLU A 285 -68.77 -7.21 9.58
CA GLU A 285 -70.22 -7.17 9.79
C GLU A 285 -70.66 -5.75 10.17
N SER A 286 -71.62 -5.21 9.42
CA SER A 286 -72.32 -3.97 9.71
C SER A 286 -73.20 -4.09 10.96
N PRO A 287 -73.42 -2.97 11.68
CA PRO A 287 -74.69 -2.72 12.33
C PRO A 287 -75.32 -1.42 11.82
N ALA A 288 -76.55 -1.57 11.31
CA ALA A 288 -77.48 -0.47 11.12
C ALA A 288 -78.17 -0.11 12.44
N GLU A 289 -78.57 1.16 12.50
CA GLU A 289 -79.75 1.72 13.17
C GLU A 289 -79.67 2.34 14.59
N LEU A 290 -80.04 3.65 14.58
CA LEU A 290 -80.67 4.51 15.61
C LEU A 290 -79.72 5.22 16.61
N GLY A 291 -79.79 6.54 16.82
CA GLY A 291 -80.79 7.54 16.43
C GLY A 291 -80.30 8.99 16.54
N GLU A 292 -81.22 9.89 16.22
CA GLU A 292 -81.10 11.30 15.80
C GLU A 292 -80.56 12.30 16.83
N VAL A 293 -79.82 13.31 16.37
CA VAL A 293 -79.48 14.55 17.10
C VAL A 293 -79.74 15.78 16.18
N PRO A 294 -80.29 16.90 16.67
CA PRO A 294 -80.95 17.93 15.85
C PRO A 294 -80.02 18.99 15.24
N PRO A 295 -80.50 19.80 14.27
CA PRO A 295 -79.67 20.61 13.40
C PRO A 295 -79.44 22.02 13.95
N GLY A 296 -78.20 22.50 13.89
CA GLY A 296 -77.93 23.93 13.99
C GLY A 296 -76.52 24.26 14.47
N GLU A 297 -75.56 24.34 13.55
CA GLU A 297 -74.71 25.52 13.37
C GLU A 297 -73.74 25.27 12.21
N ARG A 298 -73.82 26.14 11.20
CA ARG A 298 -72.95 26.17 10.03
C ARG A 298 -71.56 26.65 10.46
N ALA A 299 -70.57 25.76 10.44
CA ALA A 299 -69.17 26.16 10.41
C ALA A 299 -68.72 26.29 8.94
N VAL A 300 -68.28 27.50 8.62
CA VAL A 300 -67.70 27.94 7.34
C VAL A 300 -66.38 27.21 7.09
N ALA A 301 -66.20 26.70 5.87
CA ALA A 301 -64.94 26.13 5.41
C ALA A 301 -63.83 27.20 5.37
N PRO A 302 -62.61 26.93 5.89
CA PRO A 302 -61.48 27.79 5.57
C PRO A 302 -61.01 27.52 4.12
N PRO A 303 -60.53 28.56 3.41
CA PRO A 303 -60.26 28.53 1.98
C PRO A 303 -58.96 27.80 1.62
N ASP A 304 -58.95 27.27 0.40
CA ASP A 304 -57.75 26.86 -0.34
C ASP A 304 -56.71 27.97 -0.31
N LEU A 305 -55.55 27.67 0.28
CA LEU A 305 -54.35 28.51 0.15
C LEU A 305 -53.57 28.02 -1.05
N GLU A 306 -53.77 28.73 -2.16
CA GLU A 306 -52.88 28.79 -3.30
C GLU A 306 -51.44 29.10 -2.85
N ALA A 307 -50.51 28.41 -3.51
CA ALA A 307 -49.08 28.61 -3.39
C ALA A 307 -48.69 30.04 -3.79
N ALA A 308 -48.31 30.85 -2.80
CA ALA A 308 -47.56 32.07 -3.03
C ALA A 308 -46.06 31.74 -2.99
N ALA A 309 -45.43 31.89 -4.15
CA ALA A 309 -43.99 31.83 -4.34
C ALA A 309 -43.26 32.78 -3.39
N ILE A 310 -42.32 32.24 -2.64
CA ILE A 310 -41.22 33.00 -2.03
C ILE A 310 -39.99 32.67 -2.86
N GLU A 311 -39.44 33.69 -3.51
CA GLU A 311 -38.13 33.68 -4.15
C GLU A 311 -37.08 33.26 -3.11
N GLY A 312 -36.72 31.98 -3.13
CA GLY A 312 -35.62 31.40 -2.39
C GLY A 312 -34.35 31.50 -3.23
N VAL A 313 -33.34 32.10 -2.62
CA VAL A 313 -31.92 31.99 -2.96
C VAL A 313 -31.60 30.58 -3.46
N THR A 314 -31.09 30.49 -4.69
CA THR A 314 -30.56 29.27 -5.28
C THR A 314 -29.40 28.75 -4.41
N PRO A 315 -29.44 27.51 -3.91
CA PRO A 315 -28.22 26.87 -3.46
C PRO A 315 -27.34 26.65 -4.69
N SER A 316 -26.12 27.19 -4.62
CA SER A 316 -25.03 26.92 -5.56
C SER A 316 -24.94 25.43 -5.84
N GLU A 317 -24.75 25.10 -7.12
CA GLU A 317 -24.52 23.76 -7.63
C GLU A 317 -23.48 23.02 -6.78
N THR A 318 -23.93 22.05 -5.99
CA THR A 318 -23.06 20.99 -5.48
C THR A 318 -22.77 20.06 -6.65
N LEU A 319 -21.57 20.17 -7.21
CA LEU A 319 -21.02 19.19 -8.13
C LEU A 319 -21.02 17.82 -7.43
N PRO A 320 -21.53 16.75 -8.06
CA PRO A 320 -21.33 15.40 -7.54
C PRO A 320 -19.89 15.01 -7.84
N ILE A 321 -18.99 15.18 -6.86
CA ILE A 321 -17.67 14.56 -6.90
C ILE A 321 -17.88 13.09 -6.55
N THR A 322 -18.16 12.28 -7.58
CA THR A 322 -18.11 10.82 -7.48
C THR A 322 -16.65 10.38 -7.35
N GLU A 323 -16.38 9.36 -6.53
CA GLU A 323 -15.09 8.67 -6.29
C GLU A 323 -14.32 8.28 -7.59
N ARG A 324 -14.93 8.43 -8.77
CA ARG A 324 -14.34 8.24 -10.09
C ARG A 324 -13.32 9.31 -10.51
N ALA A 325 -13.41 10.53 -9.96
CA ALA A 325 -12.48 11.61 -10.33
C ALA A 325 -11.07 11.43 -9.76
N LEU A 326 -10.90 10.64 -8.70
CA LEU A 326 -9.58 10.29 -8.16
C LEU A 326 -8.90 9.14 -8.94
N ALA A 327 -9.66 8.39 -9.75
CA ALA A 327 -9.17 7.27 -10.55
C ALA A 327 -8.89 7.62 -12.03
N GLU A 328 -9.28 8.82 -12.48
CA GLU A 328 -9.14 9.26 -13.89
C GLU A 328 -8.07 10.37 -14.07
N ALA A 329 -7.12 10.50 -13.14
CA ALA A 329 -5.87 11.24 -13.39
C ALA A 329 -4.86 10.34 -14.14
N GLU A 330 -5.31 9.71 -15.22
CA GLU A 330 -4.48 8.95 -16.14
C GLU A 330 -3.89 9.93 -17.17
N PHE A 331 -2.68 10.42 -16.88
CA PHE A 331 -1.91 11.31 -17.75
C PHE A 331 -1.45 10.58 -19.02
N GLY A 332 -2.31 10.56 -20.03
CA GLY A 332 -1.92 10.21 -21.40
C GLY A 332 -1.32 11.40 -22.14
N VAL A 333 0.02 11.48 -22.24
CA VAL A 333 0.72 12.34 -23.21
C VAL A 333 1.36 11.46 -24.29
N PRO A 334 1.17 11.77 -25.59
CA PRO A 334 1.62 10.92 -26.69
C PRO A 334 3.15 10.91 -26.83
N ALA A 335 3.70 9.71 -27.02
CA ALA A 335 5.10 9.52 -27.39
C ALA A 335 5.48 10.35 -28.64
N PRO A 336 6.61 11.08 -28.65
CA PRO A 336 7.06 11.78 -29.84
C PRO A 336 7.51 10.78 -30.90
N ALA A 337 7.02 10.99 -32.12
CA ALA A 337 7.26 10.16 -33.30
C ALA A 337 8.76 9.83 -33.49
N SER A 338 9.08 8.54 -33.42
CA SER A 338 10.37 7.99 -33.80
C SER A 338 10.55 8.09 -35.32
N GLY A 339 11.52 8.91 -35.73
CA GLY A 339 12.00 8.94 -37.11
C GLY A 339 12.67 7.62 -37.47
N GLN A 340 12.20 7.01 -38.55
CA GLN A 340 12.85 5.87 -39.20
C GLN A 340 14.34 6.18 -39.46
N ASN A 341 15.25 5.36 -38.92
CA ASN A 341 16.52 5.10 -39.58
C ASN A 341 16.97 3.66 -39.36
N GLN A 342 17.18 2.97 -40.48
CA GLN A 342 17.68 1.61 -40.60
C GLN A 342 19.18 1.56 -40.29
N GLY A 343 19.64 0.48 -39.65
CA GLY A 343 21.03 0.04 -39.74
C GLY A 343 21.53 -0.61 -38.45
N GLY A 344 21.46 -1.94 -38.38
CA GLY A 344 21.79 -2.70 -37.19
C GLY A 344 23.28 -2.75 -36.85
N GLY A 345 23.52 -2.93 -35.55
CA GLY A 345 24.79 -3.20 -34.91
C GLY A 345 24.58 -3.08 -33.40
N ASP A 346 24.52 -4.22 -32.71
CA ASP A 346 24.50 -4.27 -31.24
C ASP A 346 25.59 -3.35 -30.66
N PRO A 347 25.25 -2.39 -29.78
CA PRO A 347 26.26 -1.75 -28.97
C PRO A 347 26.62 -2.74 -27.85
N ALA A 348 27.72 -3.47 -28.06
CA ALA A 348 28.41 -4.09 -26.95
C ALA A 348 28.67 -3.02 -25.88
N ASP A 349 28.26 -3.31 -24.65
CA ASP A 349 28.55 -2.53 -23.46
C ASP A 349 30.04 -2.13 -23.46
N PRO A 350 30.38 -0.83 -23.58
CA PRO A 350 31.77 -0.41 -23.65
C PRO A 350 32.43 -0.66 -22.30
N ASP A 351 33.24 -1.72 -22.28
CA ASP A 351 34.26 -2.07 -21.29
C ASP A 351 34.70 -0.84 -20.48
N LEU A 352 34.53 -0.91 -19.15
CA LEU A 352 34.98 0.11 -18.19
C LEU A 352 36.43 0.54 -18.47
N THR A 353 37.25 -0.38 -18.98
CA THR A 353 38.64 -0.15 -19.38
C THR A 353 38.78 0.78 -20.59
N SER A 354 37.84 0.75 -21.55
CA SER A 354 37.78 1.68 -22.69
C SER A 354 37.30 3.07 -22.26
N ARG A 355 36.32 3.16 -21.36
CA ARG A 355 35.83 4.45 -20.81
C ARG A 355 36.89 5.11 -19.91
N LEU A 356 37.63 4.30 -19.13
CA LEU A 356 38.74 4.75 -18.31
C LEU A 356 40.01 5.10 -19.13
N SER A 357 40.19 4.49 -20.29
CA SER A 357 41.24 4.88 -21.25
C SER A 357 40.98 6.25 -21.86
N ASP A 358 39.72 6.58 -22.16
CA ASP A 358 39.33 7.92 -22.63
C ASP A 358 39.43 8.97 -21.51
N ILE A 359 39.12 8.59 -20.27
CA ILE A 359 39.38 9.40 -19.07
C ILE A 359 40.90 9.64 -18.91
N GLY A 360 41.73 8.59 -19.06
CA GLY A 360 43.18 8.68 -18.92
C GLY A 360 43.89 9.52 -19.99
N ALA A 361 43.34 9.61 -21.20
CA ALA A 361 43.86 10.47 -22.26
C ALA A 361 43.44 11.95 -22.11
N ALA A 362 42.39 12.22 -21.33
CA ALA A 362 41.81 13.55 -21.14
C ALA A 362 42.21 14.22 -19.80
N PHE A 363 42.90 13.50 -18.91
CA PHE A 363 43.42 13.94 -17.61
C PHE A 363 44.53 15.02 -17.71
N ASN A 364 44.28 16.14 -18.39
CA ASN A 364 44.93 17.39 -18.02
C ASN A 364 44.18 17.88 -16.77
N ILE A 365 44.64 17.45 -15.59
CA ILE A 365 44.02 17.75 -14.28
C ILE A 365 43.68 19.25 -14.16
N ALA A 366 44.51 20.09 -14.78
CA ALA A 366 44.36 21.52 -14.87
C ALA A 366 43.16 22.03 -15.69
N ASP A 367 42.85 21.37 -16.82
CA ASP A 367 41.79 21.79 -17.75
C ASP A 367 40.45 21.12 -17.46
N GLN A 368 40.43 19.99 -16.73
CA GLN A 368 39.20 19.22 -16.47
C GLN A 368 38.57 19.44 -15.08
N PHE A 369 39.36 19.74 -14.04
CA PHE A 369 38.85 19.89 -12.66
C PHE A 369 38.62 21.34 -12.23
N GLY A 370 38.59 22.29 -13.18
CA GLY A 370 38.17 23.67 -12.91
C GLY A 370 38.80 24.31 -11.66
N TYR A 371 40.05 23.95 -11.35
CA TYR A 371 41.01 24.47 -10.37
C TYR A 371 40.60 25.09 -9.02
N ARG A 372 39.33 25.21 -8.61
CA ARG A 372 38.99 25.84 -7.32
C ARG A 372 37.83 25.19 -6.58
N PHE A 373 36.71 24.92 -7.25
CA PHE A 373 35.52 24.40 -6.55
C PHE A 373 35.66 22.93 -6.14
N PHE A 374 36.51 22.18 -6.83
CA PHE A 374 36.84 20.81 -6.43
C PHE A 374 37.90 20.77 -5.31
N LEU A 375 38.71 21.82 -5.16
CA LEU A 375 39.80 21.90 -4.19
C LEU A 375 39.35 22.41 -2.83
N TYR A 376 38.41 23.34 -2.83
CA TYR A 376 38.02 24.11 -1.66
C TYR A 376 36.52 24.01 -1.45
N GLU A 377 36.08 24.09 -0.19
CA GLU A 377 34.64 24.20 0.09
C GLU A 377 34.09 25.42 -0.69
N PRO A 378 32.90 25.31 -1.31
CA PRO A 378 32.33 26.40 -2.10
C PRO A 378 32.37 27.74 -1.34
N GLY A 379 32.98 28.76 -1.95
CA GLY A 379 33.10 30.10 -1.35
C GLY A 379 34.19 30.27 -0.28
N THR A 380 35.02 29.26 0.00
CA THR A 380 36.11 29.33 0.98
C THR A 380 37.49 29.06 0.36
N GLU A 381 38.55 29.32 1.13
CA GLU A 381 39.92 28.86 0.83
C GLU A 381 40.27 27.60 1.62
N THR A 382 39.30 26.97 2.29
CA THR A 382 39.47 25.76 3.09
C THR A 382 39.45 24.53 2.19
N ALA A 383 40.50 23.72 2.22
CA ALA A 383 40.55 22.50 1.43
C ALA A 383 39.43 21.54 1.87
N ARG A 384 38.76 20.94 0.89
CA ARG A 384 37.74 19.91 1.10
C ARG A 384 38.30 18.76 1.94
N GLN A 385 37.71 18.51 3.11
CA GLN A 385 38.17 17.46 4.03
C GLN A 385 37.97 16.05 3.47
N ASP A 386 36.91 15.87 2.68
CA ASP A 386 36.60 14.60 2.01
C ASP A 386 37.57 14.27 0.86
N MET A 387 38.42 15.21 0.46
CA MET A 387 39.44 15.08 -0.58
C MET A 387 40.86 14.85 -0.02
N MET A 388 40.99 14.60 1.29
CA MET A 388 42.27 14.42 1.95
C MET A 388 42.76 12.96 1.85
N ILE A 389 44.07 12.79 1.77
CA ILE A 389 44.77 11.50 1.85
C ILE A 389 45.90 11.58 2.87
N GLU A 390 46.29 10.45 3.46
CA GLU A 390 47.49 10.39 4.28
C GLU A 390 48.73 10.45 3.39
N HIS A 391 49.55 11.48 3.55
CA HIS A 391 50.77 11.67 2.80
C HIS A 391 51.74 10.49 3.09
N PRO A 392 52.11 9.68 2.08
CA PRO A 392 52.77 8.39 2.30
C PRO A 392 54.17 8.49 2.93
N GLU A 393 54.81 9.65 2.86
CA GLU A 393 56.14 9.85 3.45
C GLU A 393 56.11 10.53 4.83
N THR A 394 55.04 11.27 5.16
CA THR A 394 54.99 12.11 6.38
C THR A 394 53.91 11.67 7.36
N GLY A 395 52.88 10.95 6.90
CA GLY A 395 51.70 10.60 7.67
C GLY A 395 50.74 11.77 7.92
N GLU A 396 51.00 12.94 7.33
CA GLU A 396 50.13 14.12 7.46
C GLU A 396 49.00 14.07 6.44
N GLN A 397 47.82 14.59 6.79
CA GLN A 397 46.71 14.71 5.85
C GLN A 397 47.02 15.81 4.83
N ILE A 398 46.96 15.49 3.55
CA ILE A 398 47.18 16.41 2.43
C ILE A 398 46.05 16.26 1.42
N ASN A 399 45.65 17.36 0.76
CA ASN A 399 44.67 17.27 -0.31
C ASN A 399 45.23 16.43 -1.48
N VAL A 400 44.44 15.50 -2.00
CA VAL A 400 44.89 14.55 -3.04
C VAL A 400 45.51 15.24 -4.26
N LEU A 401 44.97 16.39 -4.68
CA LEU A 401 45.45 17.14 -5.83
C LEU A 401 46.73 17.92 -5.53
N GLU A 402 46.87 18.44 -4.30
CA GLU A 402 48.12 19.06 -3.84
C GLU A 402 49.24 18.02 -3.84
N PHE A 403 48.98 16.80 -3.34
CA PHE A 403 49.92 15.70 -3.38
C PHE A 403 50.30 15.29 -4.81
N ILE A 404 49.32 15.11 -5.69
CA ILE A 404 49.54 14.80 -7.11
C ILE A 404 50.43 15.86 -7.78
N THR A 405 50.17 17.13 -7.48
CA THR A 405 50.93 18.27 -8.00
C THR A 405 52.35 18.31 -7.43
N GLU A 406 52.51 18.16 -6.12
CA GLU A 406 53.81 18.17 -5.42
C GLU A 406 54.74 17.08 -5.95
N LYS A 407 54.20 15.86 -6.14
CA LYS A 407 54.95 14.71 -6.65
C LYS A 407 55.04 14.66 -8.18
N ASN A 408 54.43 15.62 -8.88
CA ASN A 408 54.37 15.69 -10.34
C ASN A 408 53.90 14.36 -10.96
N ILE A 409 52.87 13.75 -10.35
CA ILE A 409 52.29 12.48 -10.80
C ILE A 409 51.48 12.76 -12.06
N THR A 410 51.92 12.16 -13.17
CA THR A 410 51.30 12.33 -14.50
C THR A 410 50.64 11.06 -15.02
N ASN A 411 50.84 9.93 -14.34
CA ASN A 411 50.26 8.65 -14.72
C ASN A 411 48.79 8.58 -14.28
N PRO A 412 47.80 8.46 -15.20
CA PRO A 412 46.38 8.44 -14.85
C PRO A 412 46.00 7.33 -13.86
N ALA A 413 46.64 6.17 -13.95
CA ALA A 413 46.37 5.06 -13.04
C ALA A 413 46.84 5.38 -11.60
N GLU A 414 47.95 6.11 -11.44
CA GLU A 414 48.43 6.54 -10.13
C GLU A 414 47.54 7.64 -9.55
N ILE A 415 47.15 8.62 -10.37
CA ILE A 415 46.18 9.66 -9.99
C ILE A 415 44.90 9.01 -9.46
N GLN A 416 44.32 8.07 -10.23
CA GLN A 416 43.12 7.37 -9.82
C GLN A 416 43.30 6.59 -8.51
N ASN A 417 44.47 5.98 -8.29
CA ASN A 417 44.76 5.27 -7.05
C ASN A 417 44.83 6.19 -5.83
N TYR A 418 45.25 7.45 -6.01
CA TYR A 418 45.21 8.44 -4.93
C TYR A 418 43.79 8.96 -4.70
N PHE A 419 43.02 9.20 -5.76
CA PHE A 419 41.60 9.54 -5.63
C PHE A 419 40.80 8.46 -4.90
N LYS A 420 41.06 7.16 -5.18
CA LYS A 420 40.46 6.03 -4.45
C LYS A 420 40.72 6.02 -2.94
N GLN A 421 41.70 6.77 -2.46
CA GLN A 421 41.99 6.89 -1.02
C GLN A 421 41.19 8.01 -0.35
N THR A 422 40.55 8.89 -1.13
CA THR A 422 39.74 10.00 -0.60
C THR A 422 38.39 9.49 -0.11
N GLU A 423 37.84 10.14 0.92
CA GLU A 423 36.50 9.86 1.44
C GLU A 423 35.46 10.12 0.35
N TRP A 424 35.56 11.24 -0.36
CA TRP A 424 34.68 11.58 -1.48
C TRP A 424 34.56 10.45 -2.50
N PHE A 425 35.68 9.88 -2.97
CA PHE A 425 35.61 8.81 -3.97
C PHE A 425 34.95 7.54 -3.42
N ASN A 426 35.11 7.27 -2.12
CA ASN A 426 34.57 6.08 -1.47
C ASN A 426 33.10 6.24 -1.08
N GLU A 427 32.62 7.46 -0.87
CA GLU A 427 31.22 7.77 -0.51
C GLU A 427 30.34 8.13 -1.71
N THR A 428 30.94 8.50 -2.84
CA THR A 428 30.18 8.86 -4.06
C THR A 428 30.06 7.70 -5.04
N THR A 429 28.90 7.61 -5.69
CA THR A 429 28.69 6.68 -6.80
C THR A 429 29.35 7.19 -8.08
N VAL A 430 29.54 6.30 -9.06
CA VAL A 430 30.07 6.70 -10.39
C VAL A 430 29.19 7.77 -11.05
N ALA A 431 27.87 7.72 -10.85
CA ALA A 431 26.94 8.74 -11.35
C ALA A 431 27.20 10.11 -10.69
N MET A 432 27.31 10.14 -9.35
CA MET A 432 27.63 11.36 -8.60
C MET A 432 28.97 11.97 -9.04
N GLN A 433 30.00 11.12 -9.20
CA GLN A 433 31.33 11.57 -9.66
C GLN A 433 31.27 12.18 -11.05
N ASN A 434 30.56 11.54 -11.99
CA ASN A 434 30.39 12.06 -13.34
C ASN A 434 29.61 13.38 -13.36
N PHE A 435 28.57 13.50 -12.54
CA PHE A 435 27.83 14.75 -12.39
C PHE A 435 28.71 15.86 -11.83
N ASP A 436 29.45 15.61 -10.74
CA ASP A 436 30.34 16.59 -10.11
C ASP A 436 31.37 17.14 -11.12
N LEU A 437 31.95 16.26 -11.95
CA LEU A 437 32.87 16.64 -13.04
C LEU A 437 32.17 17.48 -14.12
N ALA A 438 30.98 17.07 -14.57
CA ALA A 438 30.24 17.80 -15.58
C ALA A 438 29.79 19.19 -15.08
N TRP A 439 29.38 19.27 -13.82
CA TRP A 439 28.92 20.48 -13.14
C TRP A 439 30.04 21.51 -12.97
N ASP A 440 31.26 21.07 -12.62
CA ASP A 440 32.43 21.94 -12.54
C ASP A 440 32.87 22.42 -13.94
N ALA A 441 32.91 21.51 -14.92
CA ALA A 441 33.23 21.85 -16.32
C ALA A 441 32.21 22.81 -16.98
N ALA A 442 31.02 22.97 -16.38
CA ALA A 442 29.98 23.87 -16.85
C ALA A 442 30.19 25.35 -16.48
N GLY A 443 31.18 25.67 -15.64
CA GLY A 443 31.59 27.04 -15.31
C GLY A 443 31.66 27.29 -13.80
N PRO A 444 32.05 28.52 -13.38
CA PRO A 444 32.11 28.86 -11.95
C PRO A 444 30.71 28.82 -11.30
N PHE A 445 30.66 28.47 -10.01
CA PHE A 445 29.45 28.57 -9.17
C PHE A 445 29.42 29.90 -8.44
N ASP A 446 28.38 30.69 -8.73
CA ASP A 446 28.08 31.90 -7.99
C ASP A 446 27.02 31.56 -6.93
N GLU A 447 25.76 31.43 -7.36
CA GLU A 447 24.61 31.17 -6.49
C GLU A 447 23.57 30.34 -7.26
N TRP A 448 22.65 29.67 -6.54
CA TRP A 448 21.61 28.82 -7.15
C TRP A 448 20.60 29.61 -8.00
N ASP A 449 20.40 30.89 -7.74
CA ASP A 449 19.55 31.79 -8.56
C ASP A 449 20.24 32.28 -9.85
N ASN A 450 21.53 31.98 -10.05
CA ASN A 450 22.32 32.50 -11.16
C ASN A 450 23.20 31.42 -11.79
N LEU A 451 22.57 30.32 -12.20
CA LEU A 451 23.26 29.25 -12.91
C LEU A 451 23.73 29.71 -14.29
N THR A 452 24.90 29.20 -14.71
CA THR A 452 25.32 29.36 -16.11
C THR A 452 24.36 28.58 -17.02
N PRO A 453 24.15 28.98 -18.28
CA PRO A 453 23.26 28.24 -19.19
C PRO A 453 23.64 26.77 -19.36
N ARG A 454 24.94 26.45 -19.21
CA ARG A 454 25.42 25.06 -19.31
C ARG A 454 25.06 24.23 -18.07
N ARG A 455 24.99 24.84 -16.88
CA ARG A 455 24.54 24.16 -15.66
C ARG A 455 23.06 23.96 -15.63
N GLU A 456 22.31 24.98 -16.03
CA GLU A 456 20.87 24.87 -16.17
C GLU A 456 20.52 23.72 -17.13
N GLU A 457 21.21 23.61 -18.27
CA GLU A 457 21.00 22.49 -19.21
C GLU A 457 21.34 21.11 -18.60
N LEU A 458 22.29 21.02 -17.67
CA LEU A 458 22.66 19.74 -17.03
C LEU A 458 21.56 19.18 -16.11
N ILE A 459 20.79 20.06 -15.48
CA ILE A 459 19.74 19.70 -14.50
C ILE A 459 18.33 19.96 -15.02
N LYS A 460 18.20 20.40 -16.28
CA LYS A 460 16.94 20.89 -16.83
C LYS A 460 15.81 19.86 -16.75
N THR A 461 16.12 18.60 -17.04
CA THR A 461 15.10 17.54 -17.04
C THR A 461 14.54 17.33 -15.63
N GLU A 462 15.42 17.28 -14.63
CA GLU A 462 15.05 17.12 -13.23
C GLU A 462 14.37 18.38 -12.68
N LYS A 463 14.83 19.57 -13.09
CA LYS A 463 14.21 20.86 -12.77
C LYS A 463 12.76 20.94 -13.28
N ASP A 464 12.54 20.60 -14.56
CA ASP A 464 11.22 20.61 -15.18
C ASP A 464 10.27 19.63 -14.46
N TYR A 465 10.75 18.43 -14.13
CA TYR A 465 9.96 17.44 -13.37
C TYR A 465 9.63 17.93 -11.96
N ILE A 466 10.59 18.48 -11.22
CA ILE A 466 10.32 19.03 -9.88
C ILE A 466 9.30 20.17 -9.96
N LEU A 467 9.42 21.08 -10.93
CA LEU A 467 8.44 22.16 -11.12
C LEU A 467 7.04 21.62 -11.41
N GLU A 468 6.92 20.59 -12.25
CA GLU A 468 5.65 19.91 -12.50
C GLU A 468 5.08 19.30 -11.22
N GLN A 469 5.89 18.62 -10.41
CA GLN A 469 5.44 18.08 -9.12
C GLN A 469 5.00 19.18 -8.16
N LEU A 470 5.75 20.28 -8.05
CA LEU A 470 5.39 21.42 -7.19
C LEU A 470 4.09 22.10 -7.66
N GLU A 471 3.84 22.16 -8.98
CA GLU A 471 2.59 22.67 -9.55
C GLU A 471 1.42 21.73 -9.23
N VAL A 472 1.59 20.40 -9.41
CA VAL A 472 0.60 19.39 -9.04
C VAL A 472 0.25 19.48 -7.55
N LEU A 473 1.26 19.70 -6.70
CA LEU A 473 1.09 19.89 -5.26
C LEU A 473 0.43 21.22 -4.88
N GLY A 474 0.40 22.20 -5.79
CA GLY A 474 -0.13 23.55 -5.52
C GLY A 474 0.81 24.41 -4.67
N ILE A 475 2.12 24.19 -4.77
CA ILE A 475 3.15 24.86 -3.95
C ILE A 475 4.28 25.49 -4.79
N SER A 476 4.15 25.50 -6.12
CA SER A 476 5.18 26.02 -7.04
C SER A 476 5.54 27.48 -6.81
N ASP A 477 4.62 28.30 -6.31
CA ASP A 477 4.84 29.71 -5.98
C ASP A 477 5.48 29.93 -4.59
N LYS A 478 5.53 28.87 -3.78
CA LYS A 478 6.07 28.90 -2.41
C LYS A 478 7.51 28.41 -2.29
N VAL A 479 8.05 27.79 -3.35
CA VAL A 479 9.43 27.32 -3.43
C VAL A 479 10.19 28.23 -4.40
N ASP A 480 11.27 28.86 -3.93
CA ASP A 480 12.07 29.74 -4.78
C ASP A 480 12.86 28.97 -5.84
N GLU A 481 13.24 29.67 -6.92
CA GLU A 481 13.94 29.05 -8.04
C GLU A 481 15.32 28.52 -7.65
N ALA A 482 16.05 29.21 -6.76
CA ALA A 482 17.29 28.71 -6.16
C ALA A 482 17.11 27.33 -5.55
N LYS A 483 16.04 27.14 -4.76
CA LYS A 483 15.77 25.88 -4.09
C LYS A 483 15.41 24.79 -5.09
N VAL A 484 14.61 25.10 -6.10
CA VAL A 484 14.32 24.15 -7.20
C VAL A 484 15.61 23.74 -7.92
N ASN A 485 16.50 24.69 -8.21
CA ASN A 485 17.79 24.42 -8.86
C ASN A 485 18.71 23.55 -7.97
N GLU A 486 18.72 23.79 -6.65
CA GLU A 486 19.45 22.98 -5.67
C GLU A 486 18.94 21.53 -5.66
N LEU A 487 17.61 21.36 -5.56
CA LEU A 487 16.96 20.04 -5.55
C LEU A 487 17.20 19.29 -6.86
N ALA A 488 17.05 19.96 -8.00
CA ALA A 488 17.29 19.37 -9.32
C ALA A 488 18.75 18.90 -9.49
N ALA A 489 19.71 19.69 -9.00
CA ALA A 489 21.12 19.28 -9.00
C ALA A 489 21.37 18.08 -8.08
N PHE A 490 20.77 18.04 -6.89
CA PHE A 490 20.88 16.91 -5.98
C PHE A 490 20.27 15.62 -6.55
N VAL A 491 19.05 15.71 -7.08
CA VAL A 491 18.35 14.61 -7.76
C VAL A 491 19.18 14.05 -8.90
N LYS A 492 19.69 14.94 -9.77
CA LYS A 492 20.54 14.54 -10.90
C LYS A 492 21.86 13.92 -10.46
N ARG A 493 22.48 14.48 -9.43
CA ARG A 493 23.71 13.96 -8.84
C ARG A 493 23.52 12.56 -8.28
N SER A 494 22.42 12.33 -7.59
CA SER A 494 22.10 11.07 -6.93
C SER A 494 21.52 9.99 -7.85
N ASP A 495 21.24 10.34 -9.11
CA ASP A 495 20.59 9.45 -10.10
C ASP A 495 19.26 8.89 -9.59
N MET A 496 18.47 9.76 -8.94
CA MET A 496 17.17 9.41 -8.37
C MET A 496 16.13 9.21 -9.48
N ASP A 497 15.35 8.13 -9.37
CA ASP A 497 14.18 7.93 -10.20
C ASP A 497 13.00 8.80 -9.76
N THR A 498 11.91 8.80 -10.55
CA THR A 498 10.72 9.62 -10.31
C THR A 498 10.04 9.36 -8.96
N GLY A 499 10.09 8.12 -8.46
CA GLY A 499 9.54 7.75 -7.15
C GLY A 499 10.42 8.28 -6.02
N ALA A 500 11.74 8.07 -6.12
CA ALA A 500 12.71 8.60 -5.17
C ALA A 500 12.69 10.14 -5.09
N ILE A 501 12.41 10.84 -6.21
CA ILE A 501 12.22 12.29 -6.22
C ILE A 501 10.99 12.67 -5.41
N ARG A 502 9.86 11.97 -5.61
CA ARG A 502 8.61 12.24 -4.88
C ARG A 502 8.83 12.12 -3.37
N ASP A 503 9.45 11.02 -2.95
CA ASP A 503 9.75 10.73 -1.54
C ASP A 503 10.76 11.74 -0.97
N TYR A 504 11.75 12.15 -1.76
CA TYR A 504 12.69 13.18 -1.33
C TYR A 504 12.02 14.54 -1.15
N LEU A 505 11.06 14.91 -2.00
CA LEU A 505 10.35 16.20 -1.89
C LEU A 505 9.47 16.32 -0.63
N SER A 506 8.96 15.21 -0.09
CA SER A 506 8.25 15.19 1.21
C SER A 506 9.20 15.13 2.40
N ASP A 507 10.43 14.67 2.22
CA ASP A 507 11.43 14.59 3.29
C ASP A 507 11.88 15.98 3.77
N VAL A 508 12.10 16.10 5.07
CA VAL A 508 12.72 17.25 5.75
C VAL A 508 14.10 17.55 5.16
N GLU A 509 14.83 16.54 4.68
CA GLU A 509 16.15 16.71 4.05
C GLU A 509 16.11 17.53 2.75
N SER A 510 14.97 17.59 2.07
CA SER A 510 14.82 18.50 0.93
C SER A 510 14.92 19.96 1.34
N GLY A 511 14.66 20.30 2.61
CA GLY A 511 14.53 21.68 3.09
C GLY A 511 13.25 22.38 2.61
N ILE A 512 12.34 21.65 1.96
CA ILE A 512 10.95 22.06 1.73
C ILE A 512 10.19 21.76 3.03
N ASP A 513 9.56 22.76 3.63
CA ASP A 513 8.70 22.54 4.81
C ASP A 513 7.33 22.01 4.35
N PHE A 514 7.32 20.74 3.93
CA PHE A 514 6.15 20.09 3.35
C PHE A 514 4.92 20.18 4.28
N GLN A 515 5.13 20.06 5.60
CA GLN A 515 4.09 20.18 6.61
C GLN A 515 3.43 21.57 6.65
N SER A 516 4.23 22.65 6.61
CA SER A 516 3.70 24.01 6.49
C SER A 516 2.92 24.20 5.20
N TYR A 517 3.39 23.62 4.10
CA TYR A 517 2.69 23.72 2.83
C TYR A 517 1.37 22.96 2.79
N ILE A 518 1.26 21.77 3.38
CA ILE A 518 -0.02 21.06 3.55
C ILE A 518 -1.01 21.91 4.36
N ALA A 519 -0.53 22.53 5.44
CA ALA A 519 -1.38 23.36 6.31
C ALA A 519 -2.00 24.53 5.52
N GLU A 520 -1.23 25.14 4.64
CA GLU A 520 -1.58 26.29 3.81
C GLU A 520 -2.05 25.93 2.38
N ALA A 521 -2.21 24.65 2.06
CA ALA A 521 -2.64 24.24 0.72
C ALA A 521 -4.12 24.60 0.52
N GLU A 522 -4.37 25.59 -0.33
CA GLU A 522 -5.73 26.00 -0.72
C GLU A 522 -6.15 25.40 -2.07
N GLU A 523 -5.17 25.02 -2.91
CA GLU A 523 -5.36 24.48 -4.25
C GLU A 523 -4.43 23.26 -4.49
N GLY A 524 -4.57 22.59 -5.64
CA GLY A 524 -3.73 21.45 -6.02
C GLY A 524 -4.12 20.10 -5.39
N LEU A 525 -3.22 19.13 -5.54
CA LEU A 525 -3.41 17.76 -5.08
C LEU A 525 -3.50 17.68 -3.54
N LEU A 526 -2.67 18.42 -2.82
CA LEU A 526 -2.66 18.42 -1.35
C LEU A 526 -3.99 18.95 -0.78
N ALA A 527 -4.53 20.03 -1.35
CA ALA A 527 -5.84 20.56 -0.96
C ALA A 527 -6.95 19.55 -1.24
N THR A 528 -6.87 18.84 -2.37
CA THR A 528 -7.83 17.79 -2.74
C THR A 528 -7.80 16.63 -1.75
N TYR A 529 -6.61 16.16 -1.36
CA TYR A 529 -6.44 15.10 -0.36
C TYR A 529 -6.96 15.54 1.01
N LYS A 530 -6.60 16.74 1.46
CA LYS A 530 -7.09 17.32 2.71
C LYS A 530 -8.62 17.39 2.74
N GLN A 531 -9.25 17.93 1.69
CA GLN A 531 -10.70 18.02 1.60
C GLN A 531 -11.38 16.65 1.59
N SER A 532 -10.79 15.65 0.91
CA SER A 532 -11.30 14.28 0.88
C SER A 532 -11.26 13.63 2.28
N LEU A 533 -10.14 13.79 2.99
CA LEU A 533 -9.97 13.29 4.35
C LEU A 533 -10.91 14.00 5.34
N GLU A 534 -11.01 15.33 5.29
CA GLU A 534 -11.94 16.13 6.10
C GLU A 534 -13.40 15.71 5.86
N THR A 535 -13.78 15.53 4.61
CA THR A 535 -15.13 15.09 4.23
C THR A 535 -15.42 13.70 4.77
N THR A 536 -14.47 12.76 4.62
CA THR A 536 -14.62 11.38 5.10
C THR A 536 -14.69 11.35 6.63
N ALA A 537 -13.83 12.09 7.32
CA ALA A 537 -13.84 12.23 8.77
C ALA A 537 -15.16 12.80 9.29
N ALA A 538 -15.67 13.86 8.66
CA ALA A 538 -16.94 14.48 8.99
C ALA A 538 -18.13 13.54 8.77
N GLN A 539 -18.10 12.71 7.72
CA GLN A 539 -19.12 11.66 7.52
C GLN A 539 -19.14 10.66 8.68
N TYR A 540 -17.97 10.31 9.21
CA TYR A 540 -17.81 9.43 10.37
C TYR A 540 -17.92 10.14 11.73
N MET A 541 -18.14 11.45 11.74
CA MET A 541 -18.15 12.30 12.93
C MET A 541 -16.92 12.14 13.82
N VAL A 542 -15.76 12.02 13.17
CA VAL A 542 -14.45 11.96 13.81
C VAL A 542 -13.81 13.34 13.71
N ASP A 543 -13.44 13.90 14.86
CA ASP A 543 -12.70 15.16 14.93
C ASP A 543 -11.21 14.84 14.75
N ILE A 544 -10.58 15.43 13.74
CA ILE A 544 -9.16 15.23 13.42
C ILE A 544 -8.41 16.52 13.75
N SER A 545 -7.27 16.39 14.43
CA SER A 545 -6.39 17.53 14.68
C SER A 545 -5.71 18.00 13.38
N ALA A 546 -5.26 19.25 13.32
CA ALA A 546 -4.54 19.74 12.14
C ALA A 546 -3.24 18.92 11.89
N ASP A 547 -2.56 18.52 12.96
CA ASP A 547 -1.33 17.72 12.87
C ASP A 547 -1.61 16.31 12.32
N ASP A 548 -2.66 15.64 12.82
CA ASP A 548 -3.06 14.32 12.30
C ASP A 548 -3.53 14.41 10.84
N MET A 549 -4.22 15.50 10.48
CA MET A 549 -4.65 15.73 9.10
C MET A 549 -3.44 15.87 8.18
N ASN A 550 -2.43 16.65 8.56
CA ASN A 550 -1.23 16.82 7.77
C ASN A 550 -0.48 15.49 7.60
N MET A 551 -0.35 14.69 8.67
CA MET A 551 0.25 13.36 8.63
C MET A 551 -0.53 12.41 7.69
N PHE A 552 -1.87 12.47 7.66
CA PHE A 552 -2.66 11.64 6.74
C PHE A 552 -2.53 12.10 5.28
N VAL A 553 -2.43 13.41 5.02
CA VAL A 553 -2.21 13.96 3.68
C VAL A 553 -0.82 13.57 3.15
N GLU A 554 0.22 13.70 3.98
CA GLU A 554 1.58 13.23 3.67
C GLU A 554 1.57 11.73 3.35
N GLY A 555 0.93 10.92 4.21
CA GLY A 555 0.79 9.48 3.95
C GLY A 555 0.00 9.13 2.68
N LEU A 556 -0.90 9.99 2.20
CA LEU A 556 -1.54 9.81 0.88
C LEU A 556 -0.61 10.18 -0.28
N TYR A 557 0.24 11.18 -0.11
CA TYR A 557 1.17 11.63 -1.12
C TYR A 557 2.32 10.62 -1.33
N ASP A 558 2.87 10.09 -0.23
CA ASP A 558 3.95 9.11 -0.25
C ASP A 558 3.48 7.71 -0.66
N ALA A 559 2.17 7.46 -0.68
CA ALA A 559 1.64 6.15 -1.05
C ALA A 559 1.84 5.84 -2.54
N ASP A 560 2.28 4.62 -2.84
CA ASP A 560 2.30 4.10 -4.21
C ASP A 560 0.88 3.96 -4.79
N ASP A 561 -0.10 3.66 -3.93
CA ASP A 561 -1.52 3.62 -4.25
C ASP A 561 -2.32 4.51 -3.29
N PRO A 562 -2.49 5.80 -3.63
CA PRO A 562 -3.28 6.74 -2.82
C PRO A 562 -4.73 6.28 -2.60
N ALA A 563 -5.32 5.50 -3.52
CA ALA A 563 -6.69 5.02 -3.39
C ALA A 563 -6.81 3.88 -2.35
N ALA A 564 -5.85 2.95 -2.33
CA ALA A 564 -5.75 1.95 -1.29
C ALA A 564 -5.50 2.61 0.08
N GLN A 565 -4.61 3.60 0.14
CA GLN A 565 -4.30 4.32 1.37
C GLN A 565 -5.51 5.12 1.89
N LEU A 566 -6.25 5.80 1.02
CA LEU A 566 -7.50 6.48 1.38
C LEU A 566 -8.53 5.49 1.95
N SER A 567 -8.60 4.28 1.40
CA SER A 567 -9.45 3.20 1.91
C SER A 567 -9.04 2.73 3.32
N LEU A 568 -7.75 2.71 3.62
CA LEU A 568 -7.23 2.43 4.98
C LEU A 568 -7.64 3.54 5.96
N PHE A 569 -7.50 4.82 5.57
CA PHE A 569 -7.95 5.94 6.40
C PHE A 569 -9.46 5.94 6.63
N LYS A 570 -10.26 5.61 5.61
CA LYS A 570 -11.71 5.42 5.76
C LYS A 570 -12.05 4.34 6.79
N ASN A 571 -11.34 3.21 6.77
CA ASN A 571 -11.51 2.16 7.78
C ASN A 571 -11.08 2.61 9.18
N HIS A 572 -10.02 3.43 9.27
CA HIS A 572 -9.60 4.04 10.52
C HIS A 572 -10.71 4.94 11.10
N PHE A 573 -11.28 5.86 10.32
CA PHE A 573 -12.38 6.72 10.75
C PHE A 573 -13.64 5.92 11.10
N ARG A 574 -13.93 4.86 10.35
CA ARG A 574 -15.01 3.92 10.66
C ARG A 574 -14.83 3.29 12.03
N ASN A 575 -13.63 2.83 12.37
CA ASN A 575 -13.35 2.20 13.67
C ASN A 575 -13.42 3.21 14.81
N ALA A 576 -12.85 4.41 14.63
CA ALA A 576 -12.97 5.50 15.59
C ALA A 576 -14.45 5.88 15.85
N ALA A 577 -15.27 5.91 14.80
CA ALA A 577 -16.71 6.13 14.92
C ALA A 577 -17.43 5.01 15.70
N LYS A 578 -17.03 3.75 15.53
CA LYS A 578 -17.60 2.62 16.30
C LYS A 578 -17.27 2.72 17.79
N GLU A 579 -16.07 3.19 18.12
CA GLU A 579 -15.65 3.42 19.51
C GLU A 579 -16.42 4.59 20.13
N ARG A 580 -16.60 5.69 19.39
CA ARG A 580 -17.40 6.86 19.82
C ARG A 580 -18.88 6.54 19.94
N PHE A 581 -19.42 5.72 19.04
CA PHE A 581 -20.85 5.37 18.98
C PHE A 581 -21.09 3.84 19.04
N PRO A 582 -20.88 3.19 20.21
CA PRO A 582 -21.00 1.74 20.33
C PRO A 582 -22.38 1.20 19.94
N THR A 583 -23.44 1.96 20.22
CA THR A 583 -24.83 1.61 19.88
C THR A 583 -25.11 1.60 18.37
N LEU A 584 -24.27 2.27 17.58
CA LEU A 584 -24.37 2.33 16.11
C LEU A 584 -23.39 1.40 15.40
N SER A 585 -22.53 0.68 16.13
CA SER A 585 -21.48 -0.17 15.55
C SER A 585 -21.97 -1.10 14.43
N GLY A 586 -23.09 -1.81 14.66
CA GLY A 586 -23.67 -2.71 13.65
C GLY A 586 -24.22 -1.99 12.41
N VAL A 587 -24.71 -0.76 12.55
CA VAL A 587 -25.17 0.08 11.42
C VAL A 587 -23.97 0.63 10.64
N ILE A 588 -22.91 1.01 11.37
CA ILE A 588 -21.63 1.43 10.78
C ILE A 588 -21.00 0.29 9.98
N ASP A 589 -21.06 -0.94 10.47
CA ASP A 589 -20.55 -2.14 9.79
C ASP A 589 -21.34 -2.46 8.50
N GLN A 590 -22.61 -2.07 8.43
CA GLN A 590 -23.43 -2.15 7.20
C GLN A 590 -23.11 -1.05 6.18
N GLY A 591 -22.21 -0.11 6.51
CA GLY A 591 -21.74 0.93 5.61
C GLY A 591 -22.50 2.26 5.73
N MET A 592 -23.47 2.37 6.64
CA MET A 592 -24.13 3.63 6.94
C MET A 592 -23.27 4.48 7.87
N THR A 593 -23.02 5.74 7.49
CA THR A 593 -22.20 6.64 8.31
C THR A 593 -23.03 7.26 9.45
N PRO A 594 -22.41 7.62 10.59
CA PRO A 594 -23.08 8.37 11.66
C PRO A 594 -23.77 9.65 11.16
N GLN A 595 -23.13 10.40 10.25
CA GLN A 595 -23.75 11.60 9.66
C GLN A 595 -25.05 11.27 8.91
N GLN A 596 -25.07 10.19 8.13
CA GLN A 596 -26.28 9.72 7.44
C GLN A 596 -27.36 9.27 8.43
N TYR A 597 -26.98 8.57 9.49
CA TYR A 597 -27.88 8.13 10.54
C TYR A 597 -28.53 9.30 11.30
N PHE A 598 -27.74 10.34 11.63
CA PHE A 598 -28.20 11.49 12.40
C PHE A 598 -28.84 12.61 11.56
N ALA A 599 -28.75 12.57 10.22
CA ALA A 599 -29.40 13.55 9.34
C ALA A 599 -30.89 13.81 9.68
N PRO A 600 -31.78 12.80 9.84
CA PRO A 600 -33.17 13.05 10.22
C PRO A 600 -33.33 13.59 11.66
N TYR A 601 -32.39 13.28 12.56
CA TYR A 601 -32.36 13.85 13.92
C TYR A 601 -32.03 15.34 13.85
N SER A 602 -30.96 15.72 13.15
CA SER A 602 -30.56 17.12 12.96
C SER A 602 -31.71 17.98 12.42
N GLN A 603 -32.42 17.51 11.38
CA GLN A 603 -33.57 18.24 10.82
C GLN A 603 -34.68 18.46 11.84
N ARG A 604 -34.94 17.47 12.70
CA ARG A 604 -36.02 17.55 13.69
C ARG A 604 -35.64 18.41 14.89
N ILE A 605 -34.41 18.29 15.37
CA ILE A 605 -33.86 19.14 16.44
C ILE A 605 -33.82 20.59 15.95
N SER A 606 -33.39 20.84 14.70
CA SER A 606 -33.38 22.17 14.09
C SER A 606 -34.77 22.81 14.09
N LYS A 607 -35.82 22.04 13.78
CA LYS A 607 -37.21 22.51 13.84
C LYS A 607 -37.66 22.83 15.27
N LEU A 608 -37.29 21.99 16.25
CA LEU A 608 -37.64 22.21 17.65
C LEU A 608 -36.93 23.42 18.26
N LEU A 609 -35.66 23.61 17.93
CA LEU A 609 -34.81 24.70 18.41
C LEU A 609 -34.90 25.97 17.56
N GLU A 610 -35.63 25.93 16.44
CA GLU A 610 -35.80 27.05 15.49
C GLU A 610 -34.48 27.66 14.99
N ARG A 611 -33.44 26.83 14.90
CA ARG A 611 -32.11 27.19 14.40
C ARG A 611 -31.50 25.99 13.65
N PRO A 612 -30.56 26.21 12.72
CA PRO A 612 -29.78 25.09 12.19
C PRO A 612 -29.02 24.40 13.32
N VAL A 613 -29.04 23.08 13.30
CA VAL A 613 -28.33 22.21 14.24
C VAL A 613 -27.40 21.31 13.45
N ASP A 614 -26.12 21.40 13.76
CA ASP A 614 -25.07 20.65 13.07
C ASP A 614 -24.43 19.65 14.03
N SER A 615 -24.48 18.37 13.69
CA SER A 615 -23.95 17.29 14.53
C SER A 615 -22.44 17.37 14.77
N MET A 616 -21.70 18.06 13.90
CA MET A 616 -20.26 18.28 14.04
C MET A 616 -19.89 19.55 14.79
N SER A 617 -20.84 20.47 14.97
CA SER A 617 -20.51 21.73 15.65
C SER A 617 -20.22 21.50 17.13
N GLU A 618 -19.17 22.15 17.65
CA GLU A 618 -18.82 22.09 19.09
C GLU A 618 -20.00 22.44 20.00
N ARG A 619 -20.91 23.30 19.52
CA ARG A 619 -22.12 23.69 20.24
C ARG A 619 -23.14 22.56 20.38
N ASP A 620 -23.34 21.77 19.32
CA ASP A 620 -24.46 20.83 19.22
C ASP A 620 -24.03 19.36 19.33
N SER A 621 -22.74 19.05 19.22
CA SER A 621 -22.20 17.69 19.30
C SER A 621 -22.68 16.94 20.54
N GLY A 622 -22.74 17.60 21.69
CA GLY A 622 -23.25 17.03 22.94
C GLY A 622 -24.71 16.55 22.88
N ILE A 623 -25.55 17.14 22.02
CA ILE A 623 -26.93 16.67 21.79
C ILE A 623 -26.90 15.29 21.12
N PHE A 624 -26.04 15.12 20.12
CA PHE A 624 -25.92 13.88 19.36
C PHE A 624 -25.19 12.80 20.15
N ASP A 625 -24.17 13.15 20.92
CA ASP A 625 -23.51 12.24 21.86
C ASP A 625 -24.53 11.67 22.87
N GLN A 626 -25.44 12.51 23.38
CA GLN A 626 -26.49 12.05 24.29
C GLN A 626 -27.53 11.16 23.59
N ILE A 627 -27.90 11.46 22.34
CA ILE A 627 -28.79 10.62 21.53
C ILE A 627 -28.14 9.26 21.26
N ALA A 628 -26.84 9.25 20.94
CA ALA A 628 -26.05 8.06 20.62
C ALA A 628 -25.76 7.17 21.83
N ALA A 629 -25.34 7.77 22.95
CA ALA A 629 -25.16 7.11 24.24
C ALA A 629 -26.47 6.44 24.71
N GLY A 630 -27.59 7.02 24.29
CA GLY A 630 -28.85 6.32 24.27
C GLY A 630 -29.54 6.24 25.61
N MET A 631 -30.50 5.31 25.70
CA MET A 631 -31.21 4.98 26.92
C MET A 631 -30.91 3.53 27.29
N PRO A 632 -30.93 3.18 28.60
CA PRO A 632 -30.86 1.79 29.03
C PRO A 632 -31.95 0.97 28.34
N ASP A 633 -31.56 -0.16 27.75
CA ASP A 633 -32.47 -1.15 27.18
C ASP A 633 -32.28 -2.47 27.93
N ASP A 634 -33.37 -3.04 28.44
CA ASP A 634 -33.37 -4.30 29.18
C ASP A 634 -32.80 -5.47 28.35
N LYS A 635 -32.81 -5.37 27.01
CA LYS A 635 -32.32 -6.44 26.11
C LYS A 635 -30.89 -6.26 25.62
N PHE A 636 -30.49 -5.03 25.32
CA PHE A 636 -29.22 -4.74 24.63
C PHE A 636 -28.27 -3.87 25.46
N GLY A 637 -28.61 -3.60 26.72
CA GLY A 637 -27.84 -2.75 27.62
C GLY A 637 -28.07 -1.27 27.33
N GLN A 638 -27.68 -0.80 26.14
CA GLN A 638 -27.91 0.56 25.67
C GLN A 638 -28.40 0.55 24.22
N ARG A 639 -29.34 1.44 23.91
CA ARG A 639 -29.79 1.70 22.54
C ARG A 639 -29.87 3.19 22.27
N THR A 640 -29.64 3.58 21.03
CA THR A 640 -29.84 4.97 20.58
C THR A 640 -31.25 5.46 20.90
N MET A 641 -31.40 6.74 21.24
CA MET A 641 -32.70 7.34 21.54
C MET A 641 -33.63 7.27 20.33
N THR A 642 -34.88 6.88 20.56
CA THR A 642 -35.95 7.01 19.56
C THR A 642 -36.31 8.47 19.32
N PHE A 643 -36.99 8.78 18.21
CA PHE A 643 -37.44 10.15 17.92
C PHE A 643 -38.31 10.76 19.04
N SER A 644 -39.13 9.97 19.73
CA SER A 644 -39.98 10.47 20.82
C SER A 644 -39.17 10.83 22.06
N GLU A 645 -38.18 10.01 22.40
CA GLU A 645 -37.24 10.26 23.50
C GLU A 645 -36.36 11.46 23.22
N MET A 646 -35.81 11.54 22.00
CA MET A 646 -35.04 12.70 21.55
C MET A 646 -35.88 13.99 21.62
N ASN A 647 -37.13 13.99 21.16
CA ASN A 647 -37.99 15.19 21.27
C ASN A 647 -38.16 15.62 22.74
N LYS A 648 -38.34 14.65 23.64
CA LYS A 648 -38.46 14.92 25.08
C LYS A 648 -37.16 15.49 25.66
N TYR A 649 -36.02 14.93 25.26
CA TYR A 649 -34.69 15.41 25.64
C TYR A 649 -34.45 16.85 25.16
N VAL A 650 -34.68 17.13 23.88
CA VAL A 650 -34.48 18.46 23.27
C VAL A 650 -35.36 19.52 23.93
N ARG A 651 -36.62 19.19 24.26
CA ARG A 651 -37.52 20.09 25.00
C ARG A 651 -37.07 20.34 26.45
N GLY A 652 -36.23 19.45 26.99
CA GLY A 652 -35.60 19.62 28.29
C GLY A 652 -34.38 20.55 28.27
N LEU A 653 -33.85 20.90 27.08
CA LEU A 653 -32.75 21.84 26.95
C LEU A 653 -33.21 23.27 27.27
N ASP A 654 -32.34 24.05 27.92
CA ASP A 654 -32.63 25.45 28.29
C ASP A 654 -32.97 26.31 27.06
N GLU A 655 -32.24 26.08 25.96
CA GLU A 655 -32.43 26.78 24.69
C GLU A 655 -33.85 26.64 24.13
N TRP A 656 -34.52 25.50 24.36
CA TRP A 656 -35.86 25.26 23.83
C TRP A 656 -36.88 26.25 24.40
N GLN A 657 -36.74 26.65 25.66
CA GLN A 657 -37.68 27.55 26.34
C GLN A 657 -37.81 28.91 25.66
N TYR A 658 -36.78 29.32 24.90
CA TYR A 658 -36.74 30.58 24.19
C TYR A 658 -37.31 30.52 22.77
N THR A 659 -37.70 29.34 22.29
CA THR A 659 -38.26 29.14 20.93
C THR A 659 -39.72 29.56 20.84
N LYS A 660 -40.21 29.89 19.63
CA LYS A 660 -41.64 30.19 19.44
C LYS A 660 -42.49 28.94 19.70
N ASN A 661 -42.02 27.77 19.31
CA ASN A 661 -42.67 26.48 19.57
C ASN A 661 -42.91 26.24 21.07
N ALA A 662 -41.93 26.53 21.93
CA ALA A 662 -42.10 26.43 23.38
C ALA A 662 -43.12 27.45 23.91
N ASN A 663 -43.04 28.69 23.43
CA ASN A 663 -43.99 29.75 23.80
C ASN A 663 -45.42 29.40 23.39
N ASP A 664 -45.62 28.82 22.20
CA ASP A 664 -46.92 28.40 21.70
C ASP A 664 -47.46 27.17 22.46
N GLU A 665 -46.60 26.22 22.83
CA GLU A 665 -46.97 25.07 23.67
C GLU A 665 -47.34 25.52 25.09
N ALA A 666 -46.61 26.48 25.66
CA ALA A 666 -46.93 27.09 26.96
C ALA A 666 -48.26 27.84 26.92
N ARG A 667 -48.53 28.62 25.86
CA ARG A 667 -49.83 29.29 25.66
C ARG A 667 -50.97 28.30 25.53
N LYS A 668 -50.84 27.26 24.71
CA LYS A 668 -51.85 26.20 24.58
C LYS A 668 -52.13 25.51 25.91
N THR A 669 -51.09 25.27 26.70
CA THR A 669 -51.22 24.67 28.04
C THR A 669 -51.93 25.62 29.00
N ALA A 670 -51.55 26.90 29.02
CA ALA A 670 -52.21 27.92 29.82
C ALA A 670 -53.69 28.09 29.43
N ASP A 671 -54.01 28.08 28.14
CA ASP A 671 -55.38 28.15 27.62
C ASP A 671 -56.19 26.92 28.04
N ASN A 672 -55.62 25.72 27.97
CA ASN A 672 -56.28 24.49 28.41
C ASN A 672 -56.56 24.51 29.93
N ILE A 673 -55.60 24.97 30.73
CA ILE A 673 -55.78 25.15 32.18
C ILE A 673 -56.86 26.21 32.43
N GLY A 674 -56.81 27.35 31.73
CA GLY A 674 -57.83 28.41 31.82
C GLY A 674 -59.24 27.88 31.53
N ARG A 675 -59.41 27.09 30.46
CA ARG A 675 -60.67 26.43 30.13
C ARG A 675 -61.13 25.45 31.21
N MET A 676 -60.21 24.68 31.80
CA MET A 676 -60.53 23.80 32.93
C MET A 676 -61.01 24.55 34.18
N PHE A 677 -60.56 25.80 34.37
CA PHE A 677 -60.99 26.68 35.47
C PHE A 677 -62.17 27.60 35.11
N GLY A 678 -62.78 27.45 33.93
CA GLY A 678 -63.96 28.22 33.53
C GLY A 678 -63.66 29.61 32.98
N PHE A 679 -62.40 29.92 32.64
CA PHE A 679 -62.11 31.06 31.76
C PHE A 679 -62.55 30.70 30.34
N VAL A 680 -63.77 31.11 29.99
CA VAL A 680 -64.24 31.15 28.61
C VAL A 680 -63.74 32.48 28.05
N ALA A 681 -62.74 32.40 27.17
CA ALA A 681 -62.20 33.56 26.45
C ALA A 681 -63.22 34.13 25.46
#